data_AF-A0C3L1-F1
#
_entry.id   AF-A0C3L1-F1
#
_cell.length_a   1.000
_cell.length_b   1.000
_cell.length_c   1.000
_cell.angle_alpha   90.00
_cell.angle_beta   90.00
_cell.angle_gamma   90.00
#
_symmetry.space_group_name_H-M   'P 1'
#
loop_
_entity.id
_entity.type
_entity.pdbx_description
1 polymer ?
#
loop_
_entity_poly.entity_id
_entity_poly.type
_entity_poly.pdbx_seq_one_letter_code
_entity_poly.pdbx_strand_id
1 'polypeptide(L)'
;MNQPISLNCQNPKKGYLIQRGVSKINQNPKEKQTFADYVNSLSESQHHLLTHNKSPRKDSVPKRNPPLPKLELPNPDIMNKRFVVNVGKCPITNFQSPIYRPSVQSHQNQFHNLYSPRHYSFETRKSLVPQQRLLPIHRTSVNNITGRSVMDDDMSLFYYKIGGSEVVDQLNEEFHSYSTQHEMISQIDDLERYKQRFRTFLEYIMGKPIFYNLEQLKEKHKDLRLKNRDFNQFKNYLIVNNTHLIQTCFLKVNKGQLDFVFEFSSMIEQYRYCIINSNTPFAIIYNQRTEKLNTKDVPDAILQLAQSSYQKIFQDNSLAPYFIGIEIKQQARKLGKILSQLMAWEQTNDQILVEMRQSHKGMHLTNVHFTLFKQHLIESMRQLNIQEKQIELVTSRMDGYRSYIINQDSLLDYYGEQSSLLQVQQKKYVQLLKRDVRMQNYPLIALERHSQFILRYLTHQHIPTLTKNDLWTIHSKYNIATEWIDSFRDNFFQLIKSLNLNALIIQDYEDIWYKLRKNITQCHSIESSVGKKKVEVVIAKVQMKLQDNENYTEYFKNANYQMNLHLHRIIAFILKDQHIYNSNDLKVIHQSVKIRESTFNLFVQFLKNAMQEEAICSSLIAQAEEICNYYKKSICT
;
A
#
# COMPACT_ATOMS: atom_id res chain seq x y z
N MET A 1 -43.56 4.62 50.66
CA MET A 1 -44.88 4.78 51.31
C MET A 1 -45.52 6.05 50.77
N ASN A 2 -46.75 5.89 50.27
CA ASN A 2 -47.81 6.89 50.03
C ASN A 2 -47.66 7.95 48.91
N GLN A 3 -48.20 7.54 47.74
CA GLN A 3 -49.12 8.26 46.83
C GLN A 3 -50.19 9.15 47.52
N PRO A 4 -51.13 9.84 46.81
CA PRO A 4 -51.16 10.42 45.45
C PRO A 4 -51.86 11.81 45.40
N ILE A 5 -51.92 12.44 44.21
CA ILE A 5 -53.01 13.36 43.85
C ILE A 5 -53.62 12.88 42.53
N SER A 6 -54.90 12.55 42.57
CA SER A 6 -55.78 12.31 41.42
C SER A 6 -56.75 13.48 41.31
N LEU A 7 -57.01 13.96 40.10
CA LEU A 7 -58.27 14.64 39.79
C LEU A 7 -58.67 14.30 38.35
N ASN A 8 -59.81 13.63 38.27
CA ASN A 8 -60.55 13.24 37.08
C ASN A 8 -61.79 14.14 37.06
N CYS A 9 -62.09 14.82 35.97
CA CYS A 9 -63.39 15.47 35.78
C CYS A 9 -63.79 15.50 34.30
N GLN A 10 -65.07 15.26 34.11
CA GLN A 10 -65.75 14.78 32.92
C GLN A 10 -66.18 15.91 31.97
N ASN A 11 -66.33 15.51 30.70
CA ASN A 11 -67.14 16.10 29.61
C ASN A 11 -68.55 16.58 30.07
N PRO A 12 -69.22 17.56 29.39
CA PRO A 12 -69.95 17.21 28.15
C PRO A 12 -70.27 18.32 27.09
N LYS A 13 -70.33 17.85 25.82
CA LYS A 13 -71.37 18.07 24.77
C LYS A 13 -71.37 19.29 23.79
N LYS A 14 -71.74 18.90 22.54
CA LYS A 14 -72.16 19.62 21.30
C LYS A 14 -71.02 20.13 20.41
N GLY A 15 -70.83 19.72 19.15
CA GLY A 15 -71.59 18.90 18.21
C GLY A 15 -71.88 19.68 16.93
N TYR A 16 -71.13 19.43 15.84
CA TYR A 16 -71.60 19.56 14.45
C TYR A 16 -70.86 18.55 13.56
N LEU A 17 -71.66 17.74 12.86
CA LEU A 17 -71.27 16.81 11.80
C LEU A 17 -70.85 17.59 10.54
N ILE A 18 -69.73 17.20 9.92
CA ILE A 18 -69.62 17.06 8.46
C ILE A 18 -68.84 15.77 8.17
N GLN A 19 -69.50 14.82 7.52
CA GLN A 19 -68.87 13.63 6.93
C GLN A 19 -68.30 13.96 5.54
N ARG A 20 -67.07 13.53 5.26
CA ARG A 20 -66.69 12.54 4.22
C ARG A 20 -65.23 12.75 3.78
N GLY A 21 -64.47 11.65 3.75
CA GLY A 21 -63.18 11.57 3.07
C GLY A 21 -62.22 10.57 3.71
N VAL A 22 -62.45 9.27 3.54
CA VAL A 22 -61.49 8.23 3.89
C VAL A 22 -60.33 8.27 2.90
N SER A 23 -59.18 8.83 3.29
CA SER A 23 -57.92 8.66 2.56
C SER A 23 -57.05 7.62 3.26
N LYS A 24 -56.85 6.49 2.57
CA LYS A 24 -55.94 5.41 2.96
C LYS A 24 -54.53 5.96 3.15
N ILE A 25 -53.99 5.81 4.36
CA ILE A 25 -52.58 6.02 4.66
C ILE A 25 -51.80 4.88 3.97
N ASN A 26 -51.06 5.22 2.93
CA ASN A 26 -50.12 4.30 2.28
C ASN A 26 -48.83 4.28 3.11
N GLN A 27 -48.79 3.42 4.14
CA GLN A 27 -47.54 3.06 4.79
C GLN A 27 -46.80 2.07 3.88
N ASN A 28 -45.72 2.52 3.25
CA ASN A 28 -44.67 1.63 2.76
C ASN A 28 -43.39 2.00 3.53
N PRO A 29 -43.05 1.31 4.62
CA PRO A 29 -41.70 1.40 5.15
C PRO A 29 -40.81 0.71 4.10
N LYS A 30 -39.92 1.48 3.45
CA LYS A 30 -38.79 0.86 2.75
C LYS A 30 -37.96 0.18 3.83
N GLU A 31 -38.10 -1.14 3.93
CA GLU A 31 -37.22 -1.98 4.73
C GLU A 31 -35.78 -1.65 4.35
N LYS A 32 -35.02 -1.18 5.34
CA LYS A 32 -33.58 -0.97 5.18
C LYS A 32 -32.94 -2.35 5.20
N GLN A 33 -32.28 -2.70 4.10
CA GLN A 33 -31.46 -3.89 3.98
C GLN A 33 -30.49 -3.96 5.17
N THR A 34 -30.60 -5.01 5.97
CA THR A 34 -29.76 -5.22 7.14
C THR A 34 -28.39 -5.77 6.72
N PHE A 35 -27.38 -5.65 7.57
CA PHE A 35 -26.07 -6.28 7.33
C PHE A 35 -26.21 -7.80 7.13
N ALA A 36 -27.19 -8.42 7.78
CA ALA A 36 -27.55 -9.80 7.56
C ALA A 36 -28.08 -10.06 6.14
N ASP A 37 -28.94 -9.19 5.60
CA ASP A 37 -29.43 -9.31 4.22
C ASP A 37 -28.31 -9.13 3.20
N TYR A 38 -27.35 -8.26 3.49
CA TYR A 38 -26.14 -8.08 2.69
C TYR A 38 -25.24 -9.34 2.74
N VAL A 39 -24.96 -9.86 3.94
CA VAL A 39 -24.13 -11.07 4.13
C VAL A 39 -24.82 -12.33 3.56
N ASN A 40 -26.14 -12.42 3.63
CA ASN A 40 -26.92 -13.51 3.07
C ASN A 40 -27.04 -13.42 1.54
N SER A 41 -27.08 -12.21 0.96
CA SER A 41 -27.00 -12.05 -0.49
C SER A 41 -25.65 -12.54 -1.07
N LEU A 42 -24.58 -12.58 -0.27
CA LEU A 42 -23.29 -13.16 -0.63
C LEU A 42 -23.28 -14.71 -0.55
N SER A 43 -24.17 -15.32 0.26
CA SER A 43 -24.26 -16.78 0.45
C SER A 43 -25.26 -17.46 -0.50
N GLU A 44 -26.36 -16.79 -0.86
CA GLU A 44 -27.33 -17.30 -1.86
C GLU A 44 -26.70 -17.44 -3.26
N SER A 45 -25.75 -16.56 -3.60
CA SER A 45 -24.91 -16.69 -4.80
C SER A 45 -23.97 -17.91 -4.79
N GLN A 46 -23.70 -18.52 -3.64
CA GLN A 46 -22.89 -19.74 -3.53
C GLN A 46 -23.74 -21.03 -3.63
N HIS A 47 -25.00 -21.01 -3.21
CA HIS A 47 -25.89 -22.17 -3.35
C HIS A 47 -26.40 -22.37 -4.78
N HIS A 48 -26.58 -21.29 -5.55
CA HIS A 48 -26.92 -21.41 -6.97
C HIS A 48 -25.78 -21.95 -7.87
N LEU A 49 -24.54 -22.07 -7.37
CA LEU A 49 -23.41 -22.64 -8.11
C LEU A 49 -23.39 -24.19 -8.14
N LEU A 50 -24.24 -24.87 -7.36
CA LEU A 50 -24.25 -26.35 -7.29
C LEU A 50 -25.51 -27.02 -7.83
N THR A 51 -26.57 -26.27 -8.13
CA THR A 51 -27.80 -26.83 -8.68
C THR A 51 -28.42 -25.89 -9.71
N HIS A 52 -28.02 -25.97 -10.98
CA HIS A 52 -28.90 -25.77 -12.15
C HIS A 52 -28.14 -26.01 -13.46
N ASN A 53 -27.99 -27.29 -13.83
CA ASN A 53 -27.90 -27.73 -15.21
C ASN A 53 -29.21 -28.45 -15.52
N LYS A 54 -30.25 -27.70 -15.91
CA LYS A 54 -31.43 -28.17 -16.67
C LYS A 54 -32.32 -26.96 -16.97
N SER A 55 -32.51 -26.72 -18.27
CA SER A 55 -33.45 -25.76 -18.85
C SER A 55 -34.89 -26.10 -18.45
N PRO A 56 -35.75 -25.08 -18.32
CA PRO A 56 -37.06 -25.20 -18.94
C PRO A 56 -37.50 -23.95 -19.72
N ARG A 57 -38.42 -24.23 -20.65
CA ARG A 57 -39.08 -23.37 -21.62
C ARG A 57 -39.95 -22.26 -20.99
N LYS A 58 -40.04 -21.17 -21.76
CA LYS A 58 -41.17 -20.23 -22.00
C LYS A 58 -42.41 -20.33 -21.12
N ASP A 59 -42.69 -19.23 -20.41
CA ASP A 59 -43.85 -18.32 -20.56
C ASP A 59 -44.28 -17.76 -19.19
N SER A 60 -44.04 -16.47 -18.97
CA SER A 60 -44.91 -15.59 -18.18
C SER A 60 -44.34 -14.16 -18.17
N VAL A 61 -45.20 -13.20 -18.48
CA VAL A 61 -44.93 -11.77 -18.43
C VAL A 61 -45.20 -11.27 -17.00
N PRO A 62 -44.26 -10.59 -16.31
CA PRO A 62 -44.59 -9.82 -15.12
C PRO A 62 -44.62 -8.31 -15.39
N LYS A 63 -45.47 -7.66 -14.60
CA LYS A 63 -45.97 -6.28 -14.69
C LYS A 63 -44.87 -5.23 -14.51
N ARG A 64 -45.02 -4.11 -15.25
CA ARG A 64 -44.17 -2.91 -15.19
C ARG A 64 -44.23 -2.24 -13.81
N ASN A 65 -43.08 -2.10 -13.16
CA ASN A 65 -42.84 -1.16 -12.08
C ASN A 65 -42.47 0.23 -12.64
N PRO A 66 -42.71 1.33 -11.89
CA PRO A 66 -42.50 2.70 -12.37
C PRO A 66 -41.00 2.99 -12.57
N PRO A 67 -40.64 3.88 -13.52
CA PRO A 67 -39.24 4.15 -13.83
C PRO A 67 -38.59 4.94 -12.69
N LEU A 68 -37.43 4.45 -12.23
CA LEU A 68 -36.51 5.22 -11.39
C LEU A 68 -35.97 6.43 -12.16
N PRO A 69 -35.57 7.52 -11.47
CA PRO A 69 -34.98 8.69 -12.10
C PRO A 69 -33.72 8.28 -12.88
N LYS A 70 -33.64 8.71 -14.15
CA LYS A 70 -32.50 8.45 -15.03
C LYS A 70 -31.25 9.09 -14.42
N LEU A 71 -30.32 8.27 -13.95
CA LEU A 71 -28.92 8.65 -13.85
C LEU A 71 -28.42 8.86 -15.29
N GLU A 72 -27.93 10.06 -15.60
CA GLU A 72 -27.22 10.31 -16.85
C GLU A 72 -25.96 9.45 -16.85
N LEU A 73 -26.02 8.33 -17.58
CA LEU A 73 -24.86 7.50 -17.82
C LEU A 73 -23.87 8.29 -18.68
N PRO A 74 -22.59 8.40 -18.29
CA PRO A 74 -21.58 8.98 -19.16
C PRO A 74 -21.43 8.11 -20.42
N ASN A 75 -21.20 8.77 -21.55
CA ASN A 75 -21.08 8.17 -22.89
C ASN A 75 -20.19 6.89 -22.88
N PRO A 76 -20.65 5.75 -23.44
CA PRO A 76 -19.89 4.48 -23.41
C PRO A 76 -18.47 4.57 -24.01
N ASP A 77 -18.23 5.46 -24.97
CA ASP A 77 -16.88 5.68 -25.53
C ASP A 77 -15.90 6.31 -24.54
N ILE A 78 -16.42 6.94 -23.48
CA ILE A 78 -15.65 7.55 -22.42
C ILE A 78 -15.30 6.50 -21.32
N MET A 79 -16.13 5.47 -21.12
CA MET A 79 -15.92 4.42 -20.11
C MET A 79 -14.79 3.45 -20.49
N ASN A 80 -14.67 3.10 -21.77
CA ASN A 80 -13.58 2.24 -22.27
C ASN A 80 -12.18 2.89 -22.14
N LYS A 81 -12.11 4.22 -22.11
CA LYS A 81 -10.87 4.99 -21.94
C LYS A 81 -10.56 5.35 -20.48
N ARG A 82 -11.53 5.29 -19.57
CA ARG A 82 -11.42 5.79 -18.18
C ARG A 82 -10.99 4.75 -17.14
N PHE A 83 -10.88 3.48 -17.49
CA PHE A 83 -10.26 2.45 -16.62
C PHE A 83 -8.81 2.14 -17.03
N VAL A 84 -8.08 3.13 -17.54
CA VAL A 84 -6.82 2.89 -18.26
C VAL A 84 -5.69 3.62 -17.56
N VAL A 85 -4.84 2.84 -16.87
CA VAL A 85 -3.40 3.11 -16.89
C VAL A 85 -2.93 2.59 -18.25
N ASN A 86 -2.47 3.47 -19.13
CA ASN A 86 -1.87 3.05 -20.38
C ASN A 86 -0.40 2.83 -20.04
N VAL A 87 -0.09 1.67 -19.44
CA VAL A 87 1.29 1.33 -19.10
C VAL A 87 2.08 1.30 -20.41
N GLY A 88 2.84 2.36 -20.66
CA GLY A 88 3.73 2.46 -21.80
C GLY A 88 4.59 1.22 -21.86
N LYS A 89 4.72 0.63 -23.05
CA LYS A 89 5.66 -0.45 -23.29
C LYS A 89 7.06 0.11 -23.01
N CYS A 90 7.79 -0.44 -22.04
CA CYS A 90 9.25 -0.45 -22.17
C CYS A 90 9.57 -1.16 -23.50
N PRO A 91 10.44 -0.61 -24.36
CA PRO A 91 10.77 -1.25 -25.60
C PRO A 91 11.54 -2.54 -25.28
N ILE A 92 10.88 -3.69 -25.45
CA ILE A 92 11.57 -4.95 -25.66
C ILE A 92 12.18 -4.83 -27.05
N THR A 93 13.40 -4.32 -27.12
CA THR A 93 14.16 -4.29 -28.37
C THR A 93 14.55 -5.73 -28.70
N ASN A 94 13.83 -6.34 -29.64
CA ASN A 94 14.27 -7.54 -30.34
C ASN A 94 15.51 -7.18 -31.17
N PHE A 95 16.70 -7.24 -30.58
CA PHE A 95 17.93 -7.26 -31.36
C PHE A 95 18.18 -8.68 -31.85
N GLN A 96 17.77 -8.96 -33.09
CA GLN A 96 18.44 -9.98 -33.88
C GLN A 96 19.80 -9.43 -34.28
N SER A 97 20.86 -10.09 -33.84
CA SER A 97 22.25 -9.73 -34.10
C SER A 97 22.59 -9.81 -35.59
N PRO A 98 23.29 -8.81 -36.17
CA PRO A 98 24.07 -9.03 -37.37
C PRO A 98 25.34 -9.81 -37.00
N ILE A 99 25.58 -10.90 -37.72
CA ILE A 99 26.83 -11.66 -37.69
C ILE A 99 27.96 -10.71 -38.11
N TYR A 100 28.84 -10.33 -37.18
CA TYR A 100 30.02 -9.52 -37.47
C TYR A 100 31.25 -10.44 -37.63
N ARG A 101 31.81 -10.50 -38.84
CA ARG A 101 33.14 -11.05 -39.12
C ARG A 101 34.17 -9.92 -39.05
N PRO A 102 35.36 -10.12 -38.47
CA PRO A 102 36.36 -9.06 -38.41
C PRO A 102 37.04 -8.91 -39.78
N SER A 103 37.15 -7.67 -40.25
CA SER A 103 38.13 -7.32 -41.28
C SER A 103 39.02 -6.21 -40.74
N VAL A 104 40.32 -6.47 -40.88
CA VAL A 104 41.44 -5.60 -40.59
C VAL A 104 41.56 -4.59 -41.73
N GLN A 105 41.68 -3.30 -41.45
CA GLN A 105 42.65 -2.42 -42.13
C GLN A 105 42.73 -1.02 -41.51
N SER A 106 43.98 -0.56 -41.48
CA SER A 106 44.54 0.72 -41.11
C SER A 106 44.08 1.89 -41.99
N HIS A 107 44.00 3.11 -41.44
CA HIS A 107 44.83 4.25 -41.86
C HIS A 107 44.67 5.51 -40.99
N GLN A 108 45.74 6.29 -41.02
CA GLN A 108 46.03 7.54 -40.31
C GLN A 108 45.29 8.76 -40.91
N ASN A 109 45.13 9.81 -40.09
CA ASN A 109 45.33 11.26 -40.35
C ASN A 109 44.48 12.06 -39.33
N GLN A 110 44.99 12.82 -38.35
CA GLN A 110 45.83 14.03 -38.30
C GLN A 110 45.20 15.34 -38.84
N PHE A 111 45.18 16.35 -37.95
CA PHE A 111 44.97 17.82 -38.09
C PHE A 111 43.52 18.35 -38.31
N HIS A 112 43.05 19.50 -37.77
CA HIS A 112 43.66 20.73 -37.23
C HIS A 112 42.73 21.45 -36.21
N ASN A 113 43.34 22.17 -35.26
CA ASN A 113 42.75 23.24 -34.45
C ASN A 113 42.47 24.51 -35.27
N LEU A 114 41.40 25.25 -34.96
CA LEU A 114 41.34 26.71 -35.16
C LEU A 114 40.59 27.41 -34.01
N TYR A 115 41.33 28.30 -33.36
CA TYR A 115 40.86 29.38 -32.49
C TYR A 115 40.10 30.44 -33.29
N SER A 116 39.13 31.13 -32.67
CA SER A 116 39.06 32.60 -32.75
C SER A 116 38.25 33.22 -31.61
N PRO A 117 38.62 34.42 -31.10
CA PRO A 117 38.12 35.01 -29.85
C PRO A 117 37.37 36.35 -30.05
N ARG A 118 37.11 37.06 -28.92
CA ARG A 118 36.78 38.50 -28.74
C ARG A 118 35.26 38.83 -28.69
N HIS A 119 34.74 39.74 -27.88
CA HIS A 119 35.25 40.65 -26.83
C HIS A 119 34.06 41.45 -26.18
N TYR A 120 34.27 41.98 -24.95
CA TYR A 120 33.76 43.24 -24.32
C TYR A 120 32.22 43.48 -24.23
N SER A 121 31.58 44.13 -23.25
CA SER A 121 31.88 44.61 -21.88
C SER A 121 30.72 45.51 -21.36
N PHE A 122 30.49 45.44 -20.05
CA PHE A 122 30.20 46.55 -19.09
C PHE A 122 28.91 47.41 -19.07
N GLU A 123 28.60 47.79 -17.81
CA GLU A 123 27.76 48.89 -17.24
C GLU A 123 26.28 48.60 -16.90
N THR A 124 25.90 48.39 -15.63
CA THR A 124 25.72 49.26 -14.42
C THR A 124 24.40 50.04 -14.29
N ARG A 125 23.69 49.70 -13.19
CA ARG A 125 22.85 50.51 -12.27
C ARG A 125 21.54 51.14 -12.82
N LYS A 126 20.40 50.80 -12.19
CA LYS A 126 19.75 51.55 -11.08
C LYS A 126 18.39 50.93 -10.71
N SER A 127 18.04 51.11 -9.44
CA SER A 127 16.78 50.78 -8.77
C SER A 127 15.54 51.42 -9.41
N LEU A 128 14.38 50.78 -9.28
CA LEU A 128 13.19 51.33 -8.62
C LEU A 128 12.02 50.32 -8.65
N VAL A 129 11.39 50.15 -7.49
CA VAL A 129 10.10 49.47 -7.30
C VAL A 129 8.99 50.38 -7.82
N PRO A 130 8.00 49.83 -8.53
CA PRO A 130 6.62 50.06 -8.10
C PRO A 130 5.74 48.81 -8.18
N GLN A 131 4.85 48.70 -7.19
CA GLN A 131 3.73 47.77 -7.12
C GLN A 131 2.87 47.82 -8.39
N GLN A 132 2.58 46.68 -9.03
CA GLN A 132 1.39 46.53 -9.87
C GLN A 132 0.78 45.12 -9.78
N ARG A 133 -0.47 45.13 -9.29
CA ARG A 133 -1.66 44.35 -9.67
C ARG A 133 -1.43 43.00 -10.37
N LEU A 134 -1.96 41.96 -9.73
CA LEU A 134 -2.23 40.64 -10.28
C LEU A 134 -2.96 40.73 -11.62
N LEU A 135 -2.27 40.34 -12.70
CA LEU A 135 -2.87 40.07 -14.00
C LEU A 135 -3.25 38.57 -14.10
N PRO A 136 -4.28 38.23 -14.90
CA PRO A 136 -4.78 36.86 -15.02
C PRO A 136 -3.74 35.95 -15.67
N ILE A 137 -3.58 34.75 -15.11
CA ILE A 137 -2.75 33.67 -15.66
C ILE A 137 -3.28 33.31 -17.05
N HIS A 138 -2.54 33.71 -18.09
CA HIS A 138 -2.73 33.20 -19.44
C HIS A 138 -2.40 31.70 -19.44
N ARG A 139 -3.41 30.87 -19.68
CA ARG A 139 -3.24 29.48 -20.08
C ARG A 139 -2.48 29.48 -21.42
N THR A 140 -1.21 29.12 -21.42
CA THR A 140 -0.52 28.75 -22.65
C THR A 140 -1.05 27.40 -23.11
N SER A 141 -1.61 27.44 -24.31
CA SER A 141 -2.15 26.34 -25.09
C SER A 141 -1.18 25.16 -25.19
N VAL A 142 -1.71 23.98 -24.90
CA VAL A 142 -1.17 22.68 -25.31
C VAL A 142 -1.12 22.67 -26.84
N ASN A 143 0.09 22.70 -27.39
CA ASN A 143 0.45 22.10 -28.68
C ASN A 143 1.96 22.26 -28.88
N ASN A 144 2.70 21.15 -28.75
CA ASN A 144 3.90 20.80 -29.52
C ASN A 144 4.38 19.42 -29.05
N ILE A 145 3.81 18.38 -29.65
CA ILE A 145 4.34 17.02 -29.69
C ILE A 145 5.14 16.93 -30.98
N THR A 146 6.48 16.94 -30.89
CA THR A 146 7.45 16.29 -31.80
C THR A 146 8.85 16.79 -31.48
N GLY A 147 9.72 15.91 -30.96
CA GLY A 147 11.16 16.19 -30.88
C GLY A 147 11.86 15.91 -29.54
N ARG A 148 11.52 14.85 -28.81
CA ARG A 148 12.47 14.31 -27.81
C ARG A 148 13.47 13.42 -28.55
N SER A 149 14.75 13.75 -28.42
CA SER A 149 15.84 12.91 -28.90
C SER A 149 15.87 11.60 -28.10
N VAL A 150 16.18 10.47 -28.73
CA VAL A 150 16.39 9.18 -28.03
C VAL A 150 17.45 9.32 -26.91
N MET A 151 18.39 10.27 -27.07
CA MET A 151 19.39 10.60 -26.05
C MET A 151 18.82 11.30 -24.81
N ASP A 152 17.70 12.03 -24.92
CA ASP A 152 17.06 12.70 -23.78
C ASP A 152 16.32 11.70 -22.88
N ASP A 153 15.78 10.62 -23.46
CA ASP A 153 15.11 9.56 -22.72
C ASP A 153 16.13 8.70 -21.96
N ASP A 154 17.33 8.46 -22.51
CA ASP A 154 18.41 7.71 -21.83
C ASP A 154 18.93 8.45 -20.59
N MET A 155 19.02 9.79 -20.61
CA MET A 155 19.47 10.58 -19.45
C MET A 155 18.50 10.55 -18.26
N SER A 156 17.28 10.02 -18.45
CA SER A 156 16.31 9.84 -17.37
C SER A 156 16.56 8.58 -16.53
N LEU A 157 17.43 7.67 -17.00
CA LEU A 157 17.76 6.44 -16.27
C LEU A 157 18.52 6.76 -14.99
N PHE A 158 18.21 6.00 -13.93
CA PHE A 158 18.86 6.17 -12.63
C PHE A 158 20.38 6.09 -12.72
N TYR A 159 20.90 5.20 -13.57
CA TYR A 159 22.32 5.09 -13.90
C TYR A 159 22.96 6.47 -14.22
N TYR A 160 22.37 7.26 -15.11
CA TYR A 160 22.93 8.57 -15.46
C TYR A 160 22.64 9.63 -14.40
N LYS A 161 21.49 9.56 -13.71
CA LYS A 161 21.15 10.49 -12.60
C LYS A 161 22.19 10.47 -11.48
N ILE A 162 22.76 9.32 -11.19
CA ILE A 162 23.74 9.17 -10.11
C ILE A 162 25.20 9.42 -10.56
N GLY A 163 25.46 9.68 -11.83
CA GLY A 163 26.82 9.91 -12.35
C GLY A 163 27.39 8.79 -13.23
N GLY A 164 26.60 7.78 -13.60
CA GLY A 164 26.96 6.78 -14.59
C GLY A 164 28.06 5.81 -14.13
N SER A 165 28.94 5.43 -15.06
CA SER A 165 29.95 4.38 -14.85
C SER A 165 30.86 4.69 -13.67
N GLU A 166 31.30 5.94 -13.52
CA GLU A 166 32.25 6.33 -12.47
C GLU A 166 31.68 6.02 -11.07
N VAL A 167 30.42 6.38 -10.83
CA VAL A 167 29.75 6.10 -9.56
C VAL A 167 29.48 4.62 -9.36
N VAL A 168 29.16 3.87 -10.43
CA VAL A 168 29.03 2.42 -10.35
C VAL A 168 30.37 1.75 -10.02
N ASP A 169 31.46 2.22 -10.61
CA ASP A 169 32.81 1.73 -10.35
C ASP A 169 33.19 2.00 -8.89
N GLN A 170 33.01 3.23 -8.40
CA GLN A 170 33.24 3.56 -6.99
C GLN A 170 32.36 2.73 -6.04
N LEU A 171 31.07 2.54 -6.35
CA LEU A 171 30.17 1.73 -5.53
C LEU A 171 30.61 0.27 -5.50
N ASN A 172 31.05 -0.26 -6.64
CA ASN A 172 31.55 -1.62 -6.76
C ASN A 172 32.85 -1.81 -5.97
N GLU A 173 33.78 -0.85 -6.03
CA GLU A 173 35.02 -0.85 -5.23
C GLU A 173 34.74 -0.80 -3.73
N GLU A 174 33.89 0.11 -3.27
CA GLU A 174 33.54 0.26 -1.86
C GLU A 174 32.85 -1.00 -1.32
N PHE A 175 31.91 -1.55 -2.08
CA PHE A 175 31.28 -2.82 -1.71
C PHE A 175 32.30 -3.95 -1.67
N HIS A 176 33.24 -4.00 -2.63
CA HIS A 176 34.28 -5.01 -2.66
C HIS A 176 35.21 -4.95 -1.45
N SER A 177 35.73 -3.76 -1.15
CA SER A 177 36.61 -3.51 0.00
C SER A 177 35.96 -3.90 1.32
N TYR A 178 34.63 -3.80 1.41
CA TYR A 178 33.89 -4.28 2.57
C TYR A 178 33.68 -5.80 2.52
N SER A 179 33.32 -6.32 1.36
CA SER A 179 33.00 -7.73 1.17
C SER A 179 34.17 -8.65 1.46
N THR A 180 35.41 -8.24 1.18
CA THR A 180 36.63 -8.99 1.50
C THR A 180 36.85 -9.18 3.00
N GLN A 181 36.25 -8.33 3.84
CA GLN A 181 36.28 -8.44 5.30
C GLN A 181 35.18 -9.38 5.83
N HIS A 182 34.23 -9.79 4.97
CA HIS A 182 33.10 -10.61 5.35
C HIS A 182 33.41 -12.09 5.17
N GLU A 183 33.24 -12.89 6.23
CA GLU A 183 33.61 -14.32 6.30
C GLU A 183 33.06 -15.17 5.14
N MET A 184 31.84 -14.87 4.66
CA MET A 184 31.25 -15.58 3.51
C MET A 184 31.84 -15.20 2.15
N ILE A 185 32.31 -13.96 1.97
CA ILE A 185 32.74 -13.45 0.65
C ILE A 185 34.25 -13.56 0.47
N SER A 186 35.01 -13.55 1.58
CA SER A 186 36.46 -13.83 1.56
C SER A 186 36.81 -15.22 1.03
N GLN A 187 35.84 -16.15 0.96
CA GLN A 187 36.00 -17.51 0.45
C GLN A 187 35.77 -17.65 -1.07
N ILE A 188 35.55 -16.56 -1.80
CA ILE A 188 35.33 -16.62 -3.26
C ILE A 188 36.68 -16.71 -3.98
N ASP A 189 36.90 -17.83 -4.71
CA ASP A 189 38.17 -18.14 -5.40
C ASP A 189 38.61 -17.11 -6.46
N ASP A 190 37.65 -16.47 -7.14
CA ASP A 190 37.90 -15.51 -8.22
C ASP A 190 37.27 -14.15 -7.88
N LEU A 191 37.99 -13.39 -7.07
CA LEU A 191 37.57 -12.10 -6.54
C LEU A 191 37.28 -11.08 -7.66
N GLU A 192 38.13 -11.04 -8.69
CA GLU A 192 38.00 -10.11 -9.82
C GLU A 192 36.78 -10.42 -10.68
N ARG A 193 36.53 -11.69 -10.96
CA ARG A 193 35.31 -12.07 -11.69
C ARG A 193 34.05 -11.80 -10.87
N TYR A 194 34.10 -11.97 -9.56
CA TYR A 194 33.00 -11.59 -8.68
C TYR A 194 32.76 -10.07 -8.72
N LYS A 195 33.83 -9.27 -8.64
CA LYS A 195 33.81 -7.81 -8.79
C LYS A 195 33.21 -7.35 -10.10
N GLN A 196 33.62 -7.95 -11.21
CA GLN A 196 33.07 -7.63 -12.52
C GLN A 196 31.60 -8.00 -12.63
N ARG A 197 31.20 -9.17 -12.12
CA ARG A 197 29.79 -9.61 -12.13
C ARG A 197 28.90 -8.70 -11.27
N PHE A 198 29.39 -8.26 -10.13
CA PHE A 198 28.66 -7.36 -9.26
C PHE A 198 28.51 -5.97 -9.90
N ARG A 199 29.56 -5.45 -10.53
CA ARG A 199 29.50 -4.25 -11.38
C ARG A 199 28.42 -4.37 -12.47
N THR A 200 28.43 -5.46 -13.24
CA THR A 200 27.41 -5.70 -14.28
C THR A 200 26.01 -5.77 -13.68
N PHE A 201 25.86 -6.37 -12.49
CA PHE A 201 24.58 -6.37 -11.78
C PHE A 201 24.14 -4.95 -11.42
N LEU A 202 25.03 -4.12 -10.85
CA LEU A 202 24.75 -2.72 -10.51
C LEU A 202 24.33 -1.90 -11.74
N GLU A 203 25.07 -2.01 -12.84
CA GLU A 203 24.73 -1.34 -14.10
C GLU A 203 23.32 -1.74 -14.58
N TYR A 204 23.01 -3.04 -14.52
CA TYR A 204 21.72 -3.57 -14.96
C TYR A 204 20.56 -3.06 -14.10
N ILE A 205 20.67 -3.17 -12.77
CA ILE A 205 19.58 -2.75 -11.88
C ILE A 205 19.35 -1.24 -11.89
N MET A 206 20.38 -0.45 -12.22
CA MET A 206 20.29 1.01 -12.38
C MET A 206 19.75 1.44 -13.75
N GLY A 207 19.42 0.47 -14.62
CA GLY A 207 18.75 0.70 -15.89
C GLY A 207 19.67 0.82 -17.09
N LYS A 208 20.99 0.56 -16.97
CA LYS A 208 21.87 0.50 -18.14
C LYS A 208 21.36 -0.62 -19.07
N PRO A 209 21.26 -0.39 -20.39
CA PRO A 209 20.71 -1.36 -21.34
C PRO A 209 21.72 -2.49 -21.62
N ILE A 210 21.99 -3.30 -20.60
CA ILE A 210 22.87 -4.47 -20.67
C ILE A 210 22.07 -5.75 -20.43
N PHE A 211 22.50 -6.83 -21.08
CA PHE A 211 21.88 -8.12 -20.87
C PHE A 211 22.34 -8.71 -19.53
N TYR A 212 21.38 -9.05 -18.67
CA TYR A 212 21.62 -9.75 -17.42
C TYR A 212 20.68 -10.95 -17.31
N ASN A 213 21.25 -12.16 -17.19
CA ASN A 213 20.46 -13.37 -17.14
C ASN A 213 19.93 -13.61 -15.70
N LEU A 214 18.67 -13.24 -15.47
CA LEU A 214 17.98 -13.43 -14.19
C LEU A 214 17.72 -14.90 -13.84
N GLU A 215 17.55 -15.76 -14.84
CA GLU A 215 17.41 -17.20 -14.60
C GLU A 215 18.71 -17.76 -14.03
N GLN A 216 19.86 -17.39 -14.59
CA GLN A 216 21.17 -17.78 -14.05
C GLN A 216 21.41 -17.22 -12.66
N LEU A 217 20.94 -16.00 -12.36
CA LEU A 217 21.00 -15.47 -11.00
C LEU A 217 20.27 -16.39 -10.04
N LYS A 218 19.03 -16.77 -10.37
CA LYS A 218 18.23 -17.68 -9.55
C LYS A 218 18.85 -19.07 -9.43
N GLU A 219 19.25 -19.67 -10.54
CA GLU A 219 19.88 -21.00 -10.58
C GLU A 219 21.13 -21.07 -9.70
N LYS A 220 21.93 -20.01 -9.65
CA LYS A 220 23.12 -19.94 -8.78
C LYS A 220 22.78 -19.77 -7.31
N HIS A 221 21.65 -19.16 -6.98
CA HIS A 221 21.25 -18.93 -5.59
C HIS A 221 20.35 -20.04 -5.04
N LYS A 222 19.78 -20.90 -5.89
CA LYS A 222 18.79 -21.94 -5.50
C LYS A 222 19.30 -22.90 -4.41
N ASP A 223 20.57 -23.24 -4.46
CA ASP A 223 21.18 -24.20 -3.54
C ASP A 223 21.80 -23.54 -2.30
N LEU A 224 21.92 -22.20 -2.30
CA LEU A 224 22.51 -21.43 -1.20
C LEU A 224 21.59 -21.28 0.02
N ARG A 225 20.31 -21.66 -0.13
CA ARG A 225 19.28 -21.61 0.94
C ARG A 225 19.19 -20.25 1.66
N LEU A 226 19.47 -19.15 0.94
CA LEU A 226 19.42 -17.80 1.47
C LEU A 226 18.02 -17.45 1.97
N LYS A 227 17.97 -16.78 3.13
CA LYS A 227 16.75 -16.32 3.81
C LYS A 227 16.60 -14.81 3.68
N ASN A 228 15.42 -14.32 4.10
CA ASN A 228 15.14 -12.87 4.16
C ASN A 228 16.15 -12.08 5.00
N ARG A 229 16.68 -12.69 6.06
CA ARG A 229 17.71 -12.08 6.90
C ARG A 229 18.99 -11.80 6.10
N ASP A 230 19.42 -12.77 5.29
CA ASP A 230 20.69 -12.69 4.54
C ASP A 230 20.60 -11.62 3.44
N PHE A 231 19.48 -11.60 2.70
CA PHE A 231 19.23 -10.55 1.71
C PHE A 231 19.12 -9.16 2.35
N ASN A 232 18.44 -9.04 3.48
CA ASN A 232 18.33 -7.75 4.19
C ASN A 232 19.68 -7.26 4.68
N GLN A 233 20.52 -8.17 5.16
CA GLN A 233 21.88 -7.84 5.58
C GLN A 233 22.72 -7.35 4.39
N PHE A 234 22.65 -8.03 3.24
CA PHE A 234 23.26 -7.59 1.99
C PHE A 234 22.76 -6.20 1.56
N LYS A 235 21.43 -6.01 1.51
CA LYS A 235 20.82 -4.73 1.14
C LYS A 235 21.23 -3.61 2.09
N ASN A 236 21.22 -3.87 3.40
CA ASN A 236 21.69 -2.93 4.39
C ASN A 236 23.17 -2.59 4.17
N TYR A 237 24.05 -3.55 3.86
CA TYR A 237 25.44 -3.20 3.54
C TYR A 237 25.60 -2.26 2.35
N LEU A 238 24.78 -2.45 1.32
CA LEU A 238 24.79 -1.56 0.16
C LEU A 238 24.24 -0.16 0.47
N ILE A 239 23.23 -0.08 1.32
CA ILE A 239 22.37 1.12 1.46
C ILE A 239 22.53 1.78 2.83
N VAL A 240 22.46 1.00 3.91
CA VAL A 240 22.36 1.39 5.33
C VAL A 240 23.31 0.57 6.20
N ASN A 241 24.52 1.05 6.50
CA ASN A 241 25.37 0.48 7.54
C ASN A 241 25.67 1.48 8.67
N ASN A 242 25.83 0.91 9.85
CA ASN A 242 25.30 1.37 11.13
C ASN A 242 26.41 1.44 12.20
N THR A 243 27.60 1.89 11.80
CA THR A 243 28.72 2.10 12.72
C THR A 243 29.23 3.53 12.60
N HIS A 244 29.52 4.10 13.77
CA HIS A 244 29.55 5.51 14.16
C HIS A 244 30.44 6.48 13.35
N LEU A 245 31.02 6.07 12.21
CA LEU A 245 31.97 6.86 11.43
C LEU A 245 32.06 6.51 9.92
N ILE A 246 31.28 5.58 9.37
CA ILE A 246 31.43 5.18 7.96
C ILE A 246 30.14 5.44 7.18
N GLN A 247 30.21 6.37 6.23
CA GLN A 247 29.19 6.54 5.20
C GLN A 247 29.07 5.23 4.40
N THR A 248 27.84 4.79 4.12
CA THR A 248 27.55 3.51 3.43
C THR A 248 28.11 3.49 2.01
N CYS A 249 28.26 2.32 1.37
CA CYS A 249 28.80 2.27 0.01
C CYS A 249 28.06 3.25 -0.92
N PHE A 250 26.73 3.22 -0.91
CA PHE A 250 25.94 4.15 -1.71
C PHE A 250 25.96 5.59 -1.19
N LEU A 251 25.81 5.85 0.12
CA LEU A 251 25.79 7.23 0.65
C LEU A 251 27.14 7.93 0.52
N LYS A 252 28.25 7.19 0.67
CA LYS A 252 29.62 7.67 0.54
C LYS A 252 29.90 8.10 -0.89
N VAL A 253 29.61 7.22 -1.83
CA VAL A 253 29.83 7.47 -3.27
C VAL A 253 28.90 8.57 -3.78
N ASN A 254 27.63 8.54 -3.37
CA ASN A 254 26.62 9.49 -3.84
C ASN A 254 26.52 10.79 -3.02
N LYS A 255 27.59 11.13 -2.28
CA LYS A 255 27.73 12.40 -1.53
C LYS A 255 26.53 12.72 -0.61
N GLY A 256 25.88 11.69 -0.07
CA GLY A 256 24.77 11.84 0.89
C GLY A 256 23.42 12.28 0.30
N GLN A 257 23.20 12.22 -1.01
CA GLN A 257 21.88 12.53 -1.58
C GLN A 257 20.88 11.40 -1.25
N LEU A 258 20.03 11.63 -0.24
CA LEU A 258 19.11 10.62 0.28
C LEU A 258 18.02 10.22 -0.73
N ASP A 259 17.60 11.10 -1.63
CA ASP A 259 16.54 10.79 -2.59
C ASP A 259 16.89 9.57 -3.46
N PHE A 260 18.16 9.45 -3.87
CA PHE A 260 18.65 8.33 -4.67
C PHE A 260 18.78 7.02 -3.86
N VAL A 261 18.91 7.10 -2.53
CA VAL A 261 18.99 5.92 -1.65
C VAL A 261 17.69 5.12 -1.73
N PHE A 262 16.55 5.80 -1.73
CA PHE A 262 15.23 5.16 -1.78
C PHE A 262 14.97 4.49 -3.12
N GLU A 263 15.28 5.18 -4.21
CA GLU A 263 15.14 4.65 -5.57
C GLU A 263 16.05 3.42 -5.76
N PHE A 264 17.32 3.52 -5.34
CA PHE A 264 18.26 2.41 -5.36
C PHE A 264 17.81 1.22 -4.49
N SER A 265 17.28 1.48 -3.29
CA SER A 265 16.72 0.43 -2.43
C SER A 265 15.58 -0.31 -3.09
N SER A 266 14.66 0.42 -3.73
CA SER A 266 13.55 -0.19 -4.46
C SER A 266 14.02 -0.97 -5.69
N MET A 267 15.13 -0.57 -6.33
CA MET A 267 15.75 -1.32 -7.44
C MET A 267 16.28 -2.66 -6.96
N ILE A 268 17.05 -2.68 -5.87
CA ILE A 268 17.58 -3.93 -5.29
C ILE A 268 16.44 -4.86 -4.84
N GLU A 269 15.42 -4.32 -4.19
CA GLU A 269 14.31 -5.09 -3.61
C GLU A 269 13.57 -5.96 -4.65
N GLN A 270 13.49 -5.53 -5.91
CA GLN A 270 12.83 -6.30 -6.99
C GLN A 270 13.49 -7.66 -7.25
N TYR A 271 14.79 -7.77 -6.99
CA TYR A 271 15.56 -8.99 -7.24
C TYR A 271 15.57 -9.94 -6.05
N ARG A 272 14.90 -9.58 -4.93
CA ARG A 272 14.79 -10.44 -3.74
C ARG A 272 14.36 -11.86 -4.08
N TYR A 273 13.36 -12.01 -4.95
CA TYR A 273 12.79 -13.32 -5.32
C TYR A 273 13.72 -14.16 -6.19
N CYS A 274 14.68 -13.56 -6.88
CA CYS A 274 15.73 -14.29 -7.59
C CYS A 274 16.81 -14.80 -6.65
N ILE A 275 16.93 -14.25 -5.43
CA ILE A 275 18.04 -14.54 -4.50
C ILE A 275 17.56 -15.43 -3.35
N ILE A 276 16.35 -15.23 -2.84
CA ILE A 276 15.81 -15.97 -1.70
C ILE A 276 14.98 -17.16 -2.18
N ASN A 277 15.38 -18.37 -1.80
CA ASN A 277 14.57 -19.58 -2.00
C ASN A 277 13.56 -19.72 -0.87
N SER A 278 12.54 -18.87 -0.91
CA SER A 278 11.40 -19.02 -0.02
C SER A 278 10.34 -19.87 -0.72
N ASN A 279 9.80 -20.89 -0.05
CA ASN A 279 8.64 -21.68 -0.51
C ASN A 279 7.32 -20.90 -0.42
N THR A 280 7.38 -19.57 -0.57
CA THR A 280 6.20 -18.73 -0.41
C THR A 280 5.39 -18.76 -1.71
N PRO A 281 4.04 -18.83 -1.66
CA PRO A 281 3.19 -18.89 -2.84
C PRO A 281 3.54 -17.89 -3.95
N PHE A 282 3.85 -16.63 -3.60
CA PHE A 282 4.30 -15.64 -4.58
C PHE A 282 5.70 -15.88 -5.17
N ALA A 283 6.64 -16.44 -4.41
CA ALA A 283 7.91 -16.90 -4.99
C ALA A 283 7.68 -18.10 -5.93
N ILE A 284 6.74 -18.99 -5.62
CA ILE A 284 6.32 -20.08 -6.51
C ILE A 284 5.66 -19.54 -7.79
N ILE A 285 4.74 -18.58 -7.67
CA ILE A 285 4.09 -17.91 -8.81
C ILE A 285 5.12 -17.15 -9.67
N TYR A 286 6.09 -16.48 -9.04
CA TYR A 286 7.21 -15.82 -9.73
C TYR A 286 8.11 -16.83 -10.45
N ASN A 287 8.41 -17.96 -9.81
CA ASN A 287 9.24 -19.01 -10.40
C ASN A 287 8.61 -19.64 -11.64
N GLN A 288 7.28 -19.74 -11.69
CA GLN A 288 6.53 -20.14 -12.89
C GLN A 288 6.64 -19.13 -14.04
N ARG A 289 6.86 -17.83 -13.75
CA ARG A 289 7.09 -16.77 -14.77
C ARG A 289 8.45 -16.95 -15.44
N THR A 290 9.50 -17.26 -14.67
CA THR A 290 10.85 -17.43 -15.20
C THR A 290 10.98 -18.69 -16.07
N GLU A 291 10.33 -19.80 -15.71
CA GLU A 291 10.42 -21.05 -16.49
C GLU A 291 9.63 -21.01 -17.81
N LYS A 292 8.73 -20.03 -17.99
CA LYS A 292 7.92 -19.83 -19.20
C LYS A 292 8.14 -18.45 -19.81
N LEU A 293 9.40 -18.08 -20.04
CA LEU A 293 9.76 -16.95 -20.91
C LEU A 293 9.28 -17.25 -22.35
N ASN A 294 8.10 -16.71 -22.76
CA ASN A 294 7.96 -15.88 -23.98
C ASN A 294 6.56 -15.46 -24.49
N THR A 295 5.42 -15.58 -23.80
CA THR A 295 4.14 -15.21 -24.48
C THR A 295 3.06 -14.45 -23.70
N LYS A 296 3.18 -14.21 -22.38
CA LYS A 296 2.08 -13.62 -21.60
C LYS A 296 2.52 -12.43 -20.74
N ASP A 297 1.79 -11.32 -20.89
CA ASP A 297 1.93 -10.08 -20.10
C ASP A 297 1.73 -10.28 -18.58
N VAL A 298 0.95 -11.28 -18.15
CA VAL A 298 0.59 -11.52 -16.74
C VAL A 298 0.64 -13.03 -16.46
N PRO A 299 1.25 -13.49 -15.35
CA PRO A 299 1.25 -14.92 -14.99
C PRO A 299 -0.17 -15.48 -14.78
N ASP A 300 -0.41 -16.72 -15.21
CA ASP A 300 -1.74 -17.34 -15.18
C ASP A 300 -2.34 -17.40 -13.77
N ALA A 301 -1.54 -17.67 -12.73
CA ALA A 301 -2.01 -17.68 -11.35
C ALA A 301 -2.46 -16.29 -10.85
N ILE A 302 -1.77 -15.21 -11.27
CA ILE A 302 -2.22 -13.84 -10.98
C ILE A 302 -3.49 -13.51 -11.75
N LEU A 303 -3.57 -13.94 -13.01
CA LEU A 303 -4.77 -13.71 -13.81
C LEU A 303 -5.97 -14.44 -13.21
N GLN A 304 -5.79 -15.67 -12.71
CA GLN A 304 -6.81 -16.42 -11.99
C GLN A 304 -7.26 -15.72 -10.70
N LEU A 305 -6.31 -15.19 -9.92
CA LEU A 305 -6.61 -14.38 -8.74
C LEU A 305 -7.45 -13.15 -9.12
N ALA A 306 -7.04 -12.42 -10.16
CA ALA A 306 -7.75 -11.23 -10.63
C ALA A 306 -9.16 -11.57 -11.16
N GLN A 307 -9.30 -12.67 -11.90
CA GLN A 307 -10.61 -13.15 -12.39
C GLN A 307 -11.53 -13.54 -11.24
N SER A 308 -11.03 -14.31 -10.26
CA SER A 308 -11.78 -14.68 -9.06
C SER A 308 -12.22 -13.46 -8.26
N SER A 309 -11.38 -12.41 -8.22
CA SER A 309 -11.72 -11.14 -7.53
C SER A 309 -12.85 -10.42 -8.27
N TYR A 310 -12.76 -10.29 -9.60
CA TYR A 310 -13.82 -9.64 -10.39
C TYR A 310 -15.15 -10.41 -10.40
N GLN A 311 -15.12 -11.74 -10.34
CA GLN A 311 -16.36 -12.51 -10.20
C GLN A 311 -17.14 -12.09 -8.95
N LYS A 312 -16.47 -11.85 -7.83
CA LYS A 312 -17.11 -11.36 -6.60
C LYS A 312 -17.54 -9.90 -6.73
N ILE A 313 -16.69 -9.04 -7.30
CA ILE A 313 -16.99 -7.61 -7.50
C ILE A 313 -18.24 -7.42 -8.38
N PHE A 314 -18.43 -8.24 -9.41
CA PHE A 314 -19.60 -8.17 -10.30
C PHE A 314 -20.88 -8.68 -9.63
N GLN A 315 -20.76 -9.45 -8.55
CA GLN A 315 -21.88 -9.90 -7.72
C GLN A 315 -22.20 -8.92 -6.58
N ASP A 316 -21.29 -7.97 -6.30
CA ASP A 316 -21.47 -6.97 -5.26
C ASP A 316 -22.31 -5.80 -5.77
N ASN A 317 -23.50 -5.59 -5.18
CA ASN A 317 -24.42 -4.53 -5.58
C ASN A 317 -23.86 -3.11 -5.46
N SER A 318 -22.86 -2.89 -4.59
CA SER A 318 -22.22 -1.59 -4.39
C SER A 318 -21.13 -1.33 -5.44
N LEU A 319 -20.48 -2.37 -5.95
CA LEU A 319 -19.38 -2.25 -6.91
C LEU A 319 -19.78 -2.54 -8.36
N ALA A 320 -20.69 -3.48 -8.59
CA ALA A 320 -21.14 -3.88 -9.92
C ALA A 320 -21.58 -2.72 -10.82
N PRO A 321 -22.24 -1.65 -10.33
CA PRO A 321 -22.62 -0.51 -11.17
C PRO A 321 -21.45 0.18 -11.88
N TYR A 322 -20.23 0.14 -11.31
CA TYR A 322 -19.04 0.73 -11.92
C TYR A 322 -18.47 -0.09 -13.07
N PHE A 323 -18.95 -1.32 -13.26
CA PHE A 323 -18.42 -2.27 -14.26
C PHE A 323 -19.42 -2.61 -15.38
N ILE A 324 -20.52 -1.85 -15.50
CA ILE A 324 -21.50 -2.05 -16.57
C ILE A 324 -20.82 -1.87 -17.94
N GLY A 325 -20.94 -2.88 -18.80
CA GLY A 325 -20.34 -2.91 -20.14
C GLY A 325 -18.86 -3.27 -20.19
N ILE A 326 -18.23 -3.59 -19.05
CA ILE A 326 -16.81 -3.95 -18.97
C ILE A 326 -16.63 -5.46 -19.08
N GLU A 327 -15.70 -5.89 -19.94
CA GLU A 327 -15.33 -7.31 -20.05
C GLU A 327 -14.42 -7.73 -18.88
N ILE A 328 -14.88 -8.70 -18.08
CA ILE A 328 -14.15 -9.26 -16.91
C ILE A 328 -12.72 -9.67 -17.28
N LYS A 329 -12.53 -10.32 -18.45
CA LYS A 329 -11.21 -10.82 -18.85
C LYS A 329 -10.20 -9.67 -19.07
N GLN A 330 -10.64 -8.60 -19.72
CA GLN A 330 -9.78 -7.43 -19.95
C GLN A 330 -9.43 -6.75 -18.62
N GLN A 331 -10.43 -6.59 -17.75
CA GLN A 331 -10.25 -5.95 -16.47
C GLN A 331 -9.38 -6.78 -15.51
N ALA A 332 -9.51 -8.11 -15.54
CA ALA A 332 -8.65 -9.03 -14.80
C ALA A 332 -7.18 -8.95 -15.25
N ARG A 333 -6.92 -8.79 -16.56
CA ARG A 333 -5.54 -8.57 -17.06
C ARG A 333 -4.95 -7.27 -16.51
N LYS A 334 -5.72 -6.18 -16.47
CA LYS A 334 -5.27 -4.91 -15.90
C LYS A 334 -4.96 -5.03 -14.42
N LEU A 335 -5.87 -5.60 -13.63
CA LEU A 335 -5.63 -5.86 -12.21
C LEU A 335 -4.43 -6.78 -12.00
N GLY A 336 -4.22 -7.78 -12.87
CA GLY A 336 -3.06 -8.64 -12.80
C GLY A 336 -1.72 -7.90 -12.98
N LYS A 337 -1.66 -6.87 -13.83
CA LYS A 337 -0.48 -5.99 -13.95
C LYS A 337 -0.25 -5.20 -12.65
N ILE A 338 -1.31 -4.60 -12.09
CA ILE A 338 -1.22 -3.89 -10.81
C ILE A 338 -0.82 -4.83 -9.66
N LEU A 339 -1.36 -6.04 -9.60
CA LEU A 339 -0.96 -7.04 -8.60
C LEU A 339 0.52 -7.43 -8.74
N SER A 340 1.04 -7.50 -9.96
CA SER A 340 2.46 -7.74 -10.20
C SER A 340 3.33 -6.59 -9.66
N GLN A 341 2.89 -5.34 -9.86
CA GLN A 341 3.54 -4.15 -9.28
C GLN A 341 3.47 -4.13 -7.76
N LEU A 342 2.30 -4.42 -7.17
CA LEU A 342 2.10 -4.54 -5.73
C LEU A 342 2.93 -5.66 -5.12
N MET A 343 3.31 -6.68 -5.89
CA MET A 343 4.23 -7.72 -5.44
C MET A 343 5.71 -7.31 -5.55
N ALA A 344 5.99 -6.07 -5.97
CA ALA A 344 7.32 -5.52 -6.23
C ALA A 344 8.07 -6.27 -7.34
N TRP A 345 7.35 -6.79 -8.33
CA TRP A 345 7.97 -7.39 -9.52
C TRP A 345 8.24 -6.37 -10.61
N GLU A 346 7.52 -5.25 -10.58
CA GLU A 346 7.67 -4.13 -11.50
C GLU A 346 7.63 -2.85 -10.68
N GLN A 347 8.52 -1.89 -10.98
CA GLN A 347 8.46 -0.59 -10.32
C GLN A 347 7.15 0.12 -10.67
N THR A 348 6.48 0.61 -9.63
CA THR A 348 5.46 1.63 -9.80
C THR A 348 6.17 2.97 -9.91
N ASN A 349 6.07 3.64 -11.04
CA ASN A 349 6.47 5.05 -11.11
C ASN A 349 5.30 5.94 -10.68
N ASP A 350 5.61 7.17 -10.25
CA ASP A 350 4.58 8.11 -9.80
C ASP A 350 3.59 8.47 -10.93
N GLN A 351 4.04 8.39 -12.19
CA GLN A 351 3.21 8.62 -13.37
C GLN A 351 2.03 7.64 -13.47
N ILE A 352 2.24 6.35 -13.20
CA ILE A 352 1.17 5.33 -13.17
C ILE A 352 0.10 5.70 -12.14
N LEU A 353 0.50 6.27 -10.99
CA LEU A 353 -0.44 6.68 -9.95
C LEU A 353 -1.23 7.92 -10.34
N VAL A 354 -0.60 8.87 -11.04
CA VAL A 354 -1.29 10.03 -11.62
C VAL A 354 -2.32 9.58 -12.66
N GLU A 355 -1.97 8.66 -13.55
CA GLU A 355 -2.90 8.07 -14.53
C GLU A 355 -4.05 7.31 -13.85
N MET A 356 -3.73 6.57 -12.78
CA MET A 356 -4.73 5.88 -11.98
C MET A 356 -5.70 6.87 -11.33
N ARG A 357 -5.21 7.97 -10.76
CA ARG A 357 -6.09 9.01 -10.22
C ARG A 357 -6.97 9.63 -11.28
N GLN A 358 -6.37 10.00 -12.42
CA GLN A 358 -7.11 10.62 -13.50
C GLN A 358 -8.22 9.71 -14.06
N SER A 359 -7.96 8.40 -14.10
CA SER A 359 -8.93 7.37 -14.46
C SER A 359 -10.13 7.33 -13.50
N HIS A 360 -9.88 7.39 -12.19
CA HIS A 360 -10.93 7.24 -11.17
C HIS A 360 -11.60 8.56 -10.73
N LYS A 361 -11.03 9.72 -11.06
CA LYS A 361 -11.50 11.05 -10.61
C LYS A 361 -13.00 11.30 -10.86
N GLY A 362 -13.53 10.82 -11.97
CA GLY A 362 -14.95 10.99 -12.33
C GLY A 362 -15.90 9.91 -11.79
N MET A 363 -15.40 8.93 -11.04
CA MET A 363 -16.19 7.79 -10.55
C MET A 363 -16.77 8.03 -9.15
N HIS A 364 -16.34 9.08 -8.44
CA HIS A 364 -16.78 9.37 -7.07
C HIS A 364 -16.66 8.17 -6.11
N LEU A 365 -15.58 7.39 -6.27
CA LEU A 365 -15.27 6.28 -5.38
C LEU A 365 -15.02 6.80 -3.96
N THR A 366 -15.33 5.96 -2.97
CA THR A 366 -15.26 6.32 -1.55
C THR A 366 -14.45 5.26 -0.83
N ASN A 367 -14.09 5.51 0.43
CA ASN A 367 -13.43 4.50 1.27
C ASN A 367 -14.27 3.21 1.37
N VAL A 368 -15.60 3.30 1.35
CA VAL A 368 -16.48 2.12 1.33
C VAL A 368 -16.20 1.27 0.08
N HIS A 369 -16.19 1.88 -1.10
CA HIS A 369 -15.93 1.17 -2.35
C HIS A 369 -14.53 0.54 -2.37
N PHE A 370 -13.51 1.27 -1.91
CA PHE A 370 -12.13 0.75 -1.85
C PHE A 370 -11.99 -0.43 -0.88
N THR A 371 -12.55 -0.32 0.33
CA THR A 371 -12.52 -1.40 1.32
C THR A 371 -13.26 -2.65 0.83
N LEU A 372 -14.41 -2.50 0.17
CA LEU A 372 -15.13 -3.64 -0.44
C LEU A 372 -14.30 -4.31 -1.54
N PHE A 373 -13.71 -3.52 -2.44
CA PHE A 373 -12.85 -4.04 -3.49
C PHE A 373 -11.64 -4.80 -2.92
N LYS A 374 -10.98 -4.22 -1.90
CA LYS A 374 -9.89 -4.85 -1.15
C LYS A 374 -10.34 -6.15 -0.46
N GLN A 375 -11.53 -6.19 0.13
CA GLN A 375 -12.09 -7.38 0.77
C GLN A 375 -12.27 -8.52 -0.23
N HIS A 376 -12.87 -8.26 -1.41
CA HIS A 376 -13.04 -9.29 -2.45
C HIS A 376 -11.72 -9.86 -2.93
N LEU A 377 -10.70 -9.01 -3.06
CA LEU A 377 -9.34 -9.45 -3.39
C LEU A 377 -8.75 -10.34 -2.29
N ILE A 378 -8.88 -9.95 -1.01
CA ILE A 378 -8.42 -10.75 0.14
C ILE A 378 -9.09 -12.14 0.14
N GLU A 379 -10.40 -12.19 -0.08
CA GLU A 379 -11.15 -13.45 -0.12
C GLU A 379 -10.69 -14.35 -1.27
N SER A 380 -10.45 -13.78 -2.45
CA SER A 380 -9.88 -14.51 -3.58
C SER A 380 -8.45 -15.01 -3.31
N MET A 381 -7.61 -14.23 -2.62
CA MET A 381 -6.28 -14.69 -2.21
C MET A 381 -6.36 -15.88 -1.22
N ARG A 382 -7.28 -15.82 -0.25
CA ARG A 382 -7.53 -16.91 0.70
C ARG A 382 -8.03 -18.18 0.02
N GLN A 383 -8.93 -18.06 -0.95
CA GLN A 383 -9.41 -19.21 -1.74
C GLN A 383 -8.31 -19.91 -2.52
N LEU A 384 -7.25 -19.17 -2.90
CA LEU A 384 -6.06 -19.72 -3.53
C LEU A 384 -4.99 -20.17 -2.53
N ASN A 385 -5.33 -20.27 -1.23
CA ASN A 385 -4.42 -20.68 -0.15
C ASN A 385 -3.17 -19.80 -0.03
N ILE A 386 -3.27 -18.52 -0.39
CA ILE A 386 -2.18 -17.55 -0.17
C ILE A 386 -2.06 -17.28 1.33
N GLN A 387 -0.82 -17.27 1.84
CA GLN A 387 -0.57 -17.13 3.27
C GLN A 387 -0.95 -15.73 3.77
N GLU A 388 -1.53 -15.61 4.97
CA GLU A 388 -1.99 -14.33 5.54
C GLU A 388 -0.89 -13.26 5.59
N LYS A 389 0.37 -13.63 5.86
CA LYS A 389 1.51 -12.68 5.83
C LYS A 389 1.72 -12.05 4.46
N GLN A 390 1.43 -12.80 3.39
CA GLN A 390 1.56 -12.31 2.02
C GLN A 390 0.33 -11.49 1.61
N ILE A 391 -0.86 -11.89 2.06
CA ILE A 391 -2.08 -11.09 1.93
C ILE A 391 -1.86 -9.71 2.56
N GLU A 392 -1.35 -9.67 3.80
CA GLU A 392 -1.03 -8.45 4.52
C GLU A 392 -0.03 -7.56 3.75
N LEU A 393 1.01 -8.16 3.15
CA LEU A 393 1.96 -7.42 2.31
C LEU A 393 1.29 -6.76 1.11
N VAL A 394 0.47 -7.51 0.36
CA VAL A 394 -0.24 -7.00 -0.82
C VAL A 394 -1.24 -5.92 -0.41
N THR A 395 -2.02 -6.14 0.64
CA THR A 395 -3.02 -5.17 1.10
C THR A 395 -2.38 -3.90 1.66
N SER A 396 -1.26 -4.03 2.38
CA SER A 396 -0.51 -2.88 2.89
C SER A 396 0.02 -2.00 1.75
N ARG A 397 0.56 -2.61 0.68
CA ARG A 397 1.00 -1.86 -0.51
C ARG A 397 -0.17 -1.26 -1.28
N MET A 398 -1.29 -1.99 -1.36
CA MET A 398 -2.52 -1.52 -2.00
C MET A 398 -3.11 -0.31 -1.28
N ASP A 399 -2.98 -0.22 0.05
CA ASP A 399 -3.39 0.97 0.81
C ASP A 399 -2.63 2.24 0.36
N GLY A 400 -1.41 2.11 -0.15
CA GLY A 400 -0.64 3.21 -0.75
C GLY A 400 -1.21 3.73 -2.08
N TYR A 401 -2.08 2.95 -2.74
CA TYR A 401 -2.75 3.33 -3.99
C TYR A 401 -4.11 3.99 -3.74
N ARG A 402 -4.63 3.90 -2.52
CA ARG A 402 -5.99 4.30 -2.18
C ARG A 402 -6.26 5.76 -2.51
N SER A 403 -5.39 6.70 -2.11
CA SER A 403 -5.57 8.13 -2.37
C SER A 403 -5.79 8.43 -3.86
N TYR A 404 -5.10 7.70 -4.73
CA TYR A 404 -5.27 7.80 -6.17
C TYR A 404 -6.58 7.17 -6.64
N ILE A 405 -6.99 6.03 -6.10
CA ILE A 405 -8.23 5.35 -6.51
C ILE A 405 -9.49 6.10 -6.07
N ILE A 406 -9.53 6.61 -4.83
CA ILE A 406 -10.71 7.34 -4.32
C ILE A 406 -10.60 8.86 -4.53
N ASN A 407 -9.59 9.30 -5.29
CA ASN A 407 -9.31 10.72 -5.58
C ASN A 407 -9.32 11.57 -4.30
N GLN A 408 -8.64 11.07 -3.27
CA GLN A 408 -8.46 11.72 -1.98
C GLN A 408 -7.07 12.34 -1.96
N ASP A 409 -6.97 13.58 -1.47
CA ASP A 409 -5.67 14.22 -1.28
C ASP A 409 -4.76 13.37 -0.38
N SER A 410 -3.47 13.43 -0.62
CA SER A 410 -2.44 12.75 0.17
C SER A 410 -1.29 13.71 0.42
N LEU A 411 -0.46 13.44 1.43
CA LEU A 411 0.75 14.26 1.64
C LEU A 411 1.65 14.27 0.40
N LEU A 412 1.64 13.20 -0.38
CA LEU A 412 2.40 13.13 -1.62
C LEU A 412 1.87 14.10 -2.66
N ASP A 413 0.57 14.35 -2.74
CA ASP A 413 0.03 15.39 -3.63
C ASP A 413 0.47 16.79 -3.17
N TYR A 414 0.43 17.03 -1.86
CA TYR A 414 0.89 18.30 -1.29
C TYR A 414 2.38 18.56 -1.51
N TYR A 415 3.22 17.52 -1.45
CA TYR A 415 4.68 17.67 -1.57
C TYR A 415 5.21 17.41 -2.98
N GLY A 416 4.50 16.62 -3.78
CA GLY A 416 4.94 16.14 -5.09
C GLY A 416 4.92 17.21 -6.17
N GLU A 417 4.04 18.21 -6.07
CA GLU A 417 3.99 19.31 -7.03
C GLU A 417 5.19 20.26 -6.94
N GLN A 418 5.94 20.23 -5.83
CA GLN A 418 7.11 21.10 -5.60
C GLN A 418 8.19 20.37 -4.79
N SER A 419 9.22 19.84 -5.47
CA SER A 419 10.36 19.18 -4.80
C SER A 419 11.03 20.05 -3.72
N SER A 420 11.03 21.38 -3.91
CA SER A 420 11.49 22.35 -2.91
C SER A 420 10.63 22.37 -1.64
N LEU A 421 9.32 22.12 -1.74
CA LEU A 421 8.42 22.13 -0.60
C LEU A 421 8.70 20.95 0.34
N LEU A 422 8.98 19.76 -0.19
CA LEU A 422 9.39 18.61 0.63
C LEU A 422 10.65 18.95 1.43
N GLN A 423 11.66 19.56 0.81
CA GLN A 423 12.89 19.98 1.49
C GLN A 423 12.64 21.03 2.57
N VAL A 424 11.73 21.98 2.33
CA VAL A 424 11.31 22.97 3.34
C VAL A 424 10.62 22.29 4.52
N GLN A 425 9.73 21.33 4.26
CA GLN A 425 9.03 20.60 5.32
C GLN A 425 9.96 19.69 6.11
N GLN A 426 10.96 19.07 5.47
CA GLN A 426 12.04 18.35 6.15
C GLN A 426 12.80 19.27 7.11
N LYS A 427 13.24 20.44 6.64
CA LYS A 427 13.93 21.43 7.50
C LYS A 427 13.03 21.86 8.67
N LYS A 428 11.75 22.13 8.41
CA LYS A 428 10.78 22.48 9.45
C LYS A 428 10.59 21.34 10.46
N TYR A 429 10.52 20.10 10.01
CA TYR A 429 10.37 18.92 10.87
C TYR A 429 11.57 18.73 11.79
N VAL A 430 12.79 18.87 11.25
CA VAL A 430 14.03 18.88 12.04
C VAL A 430 14.00 19.95 13.13
N GLN A 431 13.54 21.17 12.80
CA GLN A 431 13.47 22.25 13.78
C GLN A 431 12.43 22.00 14.88
N LEU A 432 11.31 21.36 14.55
CA LEU A 432 10.33 20.92 15.55
C LEU A 432 10.96 19.89 16.49
N LEU A 433 11.63 18.87 15.95
CA LEU A 433 12.30 17.84 16.75
C LEU A 433 13.41 18.41 17.64
N LYS A 434 14.23 19.35 17.15
CA LYS A 434 15.29 20.00 17.95
C LYS A 434 14.74 20.77 19.16
N ARG A 435 13.48 21.19 19.12
CA ARG A 435 12.81 21.90 20.23
C ARG A 435 12.10 20.96 21.20
N ASP A 436 11.91 19.70 20.84
CA ASP A 436 11.26 18.71 21.70
C ASP A 436 12.24 18.26 22.80
N VAL A 437 11.82 18.41 24.06
CA VAL A 437 12.63 18.04 25.23
C VAL A 437 13.00 16.56 25.21
N ARG A 438 12.14 15.69 24.64
CA ARG A 438 12.40 14.25 24.51
C ARG A 438 13.59 13.92 23.60
N MET A 439 13.98 14.86 22.73
CA MET A 439 15.05 14.70 21.73
C MET A 439 16.39 15.31 22.14
N GLN A 440 16.52 15.91 23.32
CA GLN A 440 17.73 16.61 23.75
C GLN A 440 18.99 15.73 23.72
N ASN A 441 18.85 14.44 24.01
CA ASN A 441 19.96 13.47 24.01
C ASN A 441 20.09 12.69 22.68
N TYR A 442 19.30 13.03 21.66
CA TYR A 442 19.35 12.35 20.37
C TYR A 442 20.51 12.92 19.53
N PRO A 443 21.40 12.09 18.94
CA PRO A 443 22.53 12.60 18.17
C PRO A 443 22.08 13.46 16.97
N LEU A 444 22.56 14.70 16.88
CA LEU A 444 22.04 15.71 15.94
C LEU A 444 22.10 15.27 14.47
N ILE A 445 23.23 14.72 14.03
CA ILE A 445 23.41 14.23 12.65
C ILE A 445 22.45 13.07 12.36
N ALA A 446 22.25 12.19 13.34
CA ALA A 446 21.31 11.08 13.22
C ALA A 446 19.86 11.58 13.21
N LEU A 447 19.54 12.61 13.99
CA LEU A 447 18.20 13.22 14.04
C LEU A 447 17.79 13.76 12.66
N GLU A 448 18.69 14.50 12.02
CA GLU A 448 18.46 15.07 10.69
C GLU A 448 18.22 13.98 9.65
N ARG A 449 19.07 12.95 9.62
CA ARG A 449 18.90 11.81 8.70
C ARG A 449 17.59 11.06 8.98
N HIS A 450 17.34 10.66 10.22
CA HIS A 450 16.11 9.93 10.57
C HIS A 450 14.85 10.72 10.23
N SER A 451 14.84 12.03 10.46
CA SER A 451 13.69 12.87 10.10
C SER A 451 13.39 12.84 8.59
N GLN A 452 14.43 12.83 7.75
CA GLN A 452 14.30 12.76 6.30
C GLN A 452 13.82 11.35 5.88
N PHE A 453 14.39 10.30 6.47
CA PHE A 453 13.98 8.92 6.22
C PHE A 453 12.53 8.65 6.59
N ILE A 454 12.13 9.08 7.78
CA ILE A 454 10.75 8.93 8.27
C ILE A 454 9.78 9.69 7.39
N LEU A 455 10.08 10.95 7.03
CA LEU A 455 9.16 11.72 6.20
C LEU A 455 9.00 11.10 4.80
N ARG A 456 10.08 10.58 4.20
CA ARG A 456 10.01 9.85 2.93
C ARG A 456 9.20 8.56 3.07
N TYR A 457 9.46 7.78 4.11
CA TYR A 457 8.73 6.55 4.42
C TYR A 457 7.22 6.80 4.55
N LEU A 458 6.83 7.86 5.26
CA LEU A 458 5.43 8.24 5.43
C LEU A 458 4.79 8.73 4.13
N THR A 459 5.54 9.41 3.25
CA THR A 459 4.98 10.02 2.04
C THR A 459 4.96 9.09 0.83
N HIS A 460 5.83 8.08 0.75
CA HIS A 460 6.01 7.22 -0.44
C HIS A 460 5.72 5.74 -0.15
N GLN A 461 4.55 5.46 0.41
CA GLN A 461 4.18 4.11 0.88
C GLN A 461 3.93 3.10 -0.25
N HIS A 462 3.64 3.60 -1.45
CA HIS A 462 3.54 2.79 -2.66
C HIS A 462 4.88 2.22 -3.11
N ILE A 463 6.01 2.82 -2.69
CA ILE A 463 7.35 2.37 -3.05
C ILE A 463 7.92 1.52 -1.89
N PRO A 464 8.30 0.25 -2.13
CA PRO A 464 8.83 -0.64 -1.10
C PRO A 464 10.29 -0.29 -0.76
N THR A 465 10.53 0.91 -0.25
CA THR A 465 11.87 1.42 0.05
C THR A 465 12.47 0.78 1.30
N LEU A 466 11.68 0.69 2.37
CA LEU A 466 12.01 0.04 3.63
C LEU A 466 10.87 -0.90 4.02
N THR A 467 11.16 -2.19 4.11
CA THR A 467 10.21 -3.20 4.58
C THR A 467 10.16 -3.26 6.11
N LYS A 468 9.12 -3.88 6.68
CA LYS A 468 9.04 -4.20 8.12
C LYS A 468 10.30 -4.93 8.60
N ASN A 469 10.82 -5.85 7.79
CA ASN A 469 12.03 -6.60 8.13
C ASN A 469 13.28 -5.72 8.06
N ASP A 470 13.36 -4.73 7.16
CA ASP A 470 14.50 -3.81 7.11
C ASP A 470 14.51 -2.93 8.36
N LEU A 471 13.36 -2.34 8.69
CA LEU A 471 13.18 -1.55 9.90
C LEU A 471 13.55 -2.34 11.14
N TRP A 472 13.05 -3.58 11.27
CA TRP A 472 13.44 -4.46 12.37
C TRP A 472 14.95 -4.72 12.36
N THR A 473 15.55 -5.10 11.23
CA THR A 473 16.98 -5.42 11.13
C THR A 473 17.88 -4.23 11.51
N ILE A 474 17.50 -3.03 11.11
CA ILE A 474 18.23 -1.78 11.38
C ILE A 474 18.15 -1.44 12.86
N HIS A 475 16.97 -1.58 13.46
CA HIS A 475 16.70 -1.12 14.82
C HIS A 475 16.88 -2.22 15.88
N SER A 476 16.99 -3.50 15.50
CA SER A 476 17.01 -4.63 16.44
C SER A 476 18.20 -4.61 17.41
N LYS A 477 19.27 -3.89 17.05
CA LYS A 477 20.50 -3.77 17.83
C LYS A 477 20.47 -2.63 18.85
N TYR A 478 19.44 -1.79 18.82
CA TYR A 478 19.34 -0.59 19.64
C TYR A 478 18.18 -0.71 20.62
N ASN A 479 18.40 -0.27 21.85
CA ASN A 479 17.33 -0.10 22.83
C ASN A 479 16.69 1.28 22.62
N ILE A 480 15.66 1.34 21.77
CA ILE A 480 15.03 2.59 21.37
C ILE A 480 13.93 2.95 22.35
N ALA A 481 14.09 4.09 23.02
CA ALA A 481 13.10 4.64 23.92
C ALA A 481 11.79 4.94 23.16
N THR A 482 10.64 4.53 23.72
CA THR A 482 9.32 4.77 23.13
C THR A 482 9.02 6.26 22.98
N GLU A 483 9.56 7.07 23.87
CA GLU A 483 9.44 8.52 23.93
C GLU A 483 10.03 9.20 22.69
N TRP A 484 11.08 8.62 22.10
CA TRP A 484 11.65 9.12 20.85
C TRP A 484 10.71 8.87 19.68
N ILE A 485 10.09 7.69 19.61
CA ILE A 485 9.12 7.35 18.57
C ILE A 485 7.89 8.25 18.70
N ASP A 486 7.38 8.42 19.92
CA ASP A 486 6.25 9.30 20.20
C ASP A 486 6.60 10.76 19.87
N SER A 487 7.82 11.20 20.14
CA SER A 487 8.28 12.54 19.74
C SER A 487 8.34 12.71 18.22
N PHE A 488 8.87 11.74 17.47
CA PHE A 488 8.80 11.81 16.00
C PHE A 488 7.35 11.89 15.51
N ARG A 489 6.45 11.06 16.05
CA ARG A 489 5.03 11.05 15.71
C ARG A 489 4.36 12.39 15.98
N ASP A 490 4.48 12.90 17.20
CA ASP A 490 3.75 14.10 17.64
C ASP A 490 4.22 15.34 16.84
N ASN A 491 5.53 15.47 16.62
CA ASN A 491 6.09 16.55 15.80
C ASN A 491 5.70 16.40 14.31
N PHE A 492 5.51 15.18 13.82
CA PHE A 492 4.99 14.96 12.47
C PHE A 492 3.54 15.45 12.36
N PHE A 493 2.67 15.11 13.31
CA PHE A 493 1.29 15.62 13.30
C PHE A 493 1.24 17.14 13.48
N GLN A 494 2.14 17.72 14.27
CA GLN A 494 2.29 19.17 14.37
C GLN A 494 2.73 19.81 13.04
N LEU A 495 3.63 19.16 12.29
CA LEU A 495 4.08 19.61 10.97
C LEU A 495 2.92 19.68 9.98
N ILE A 496 2.10 18.62 9.91
CA ILE A 496 1.02 18.50 8.92
C ILE A 496 -0.30 19.14 9.37
N LYS A 497 -0.41 19.57 10.64
CA LYS A 497 -1.61 20.23 11.17
C LYS A 497 -2.06 21.43 10.32
N SER A 498 -1.12 22.20 9.78
CA SER A 498 -1.43 23.37 8.95
C SER A 498 -1.95 23.02 7.54
N LEU A 499 -1.86 21.75 7.13
CA LEU A 499 -2.31 21.31 5.80
C LEU A 499 -3.82 21.02 5.75
N ASN A 500 -4.53 21.06 6.88
CA ASN A 500 -5.97 20.82 6.97
C ASN A 500 -6.42 19.54 6.26
N LEU A 501 -5.64 18.46 6.41
CA LEU A 501 -5.94 17.17 5.78
C LEU A 501 -7.27 16.61 6.31
N ASN A 502 -7.96 15.87 5.46
CA ASN A 502 -9.15 15.11 5.84
C ASN A 502 -8.82 14.13 6.99
N ALA A 503 -9.73 14.03 7.97
CA ALA A 503 -9.56 13.19 9.15
C ALA A 503 -9.24 11.71 8.83
N LEU A 504 -9.76 11.19 7.71
CA LEU A 504 -9.46 9.82 7.26
C LEU A 504 -7.98 9.67 6.87
N ILE A 505 -7.39 10.69 6.24
CA ILE A 505 -5.95 10.72 5.90
C ILE A 505 -5.12 10.73 7.18
N ILE A 506 -5.52 11.56 8.14
CA ILE A 506 -4.85 11.66 9.44
C ILE A 506 -4.87 10.30 10.14
N GLN A 507 -6.02 9.63 10.15
CA GLN A 507 -6.18 8.29 10.72
C GLN A 507 -5.27 7.25 10.05
N ASP A 508 -5.04 7.36 8.74
CA ASP A 508 -4.11 6.47 8.05
C ASP A 508 -2.70 6.62 8.60
N TYR A 509 -2.22 7.86 8.72
CA TYR A 509 -0.92 8.14 9.30
C TYR A 509 -0.81 7.69 10.76
N GLU A 510 -1.89 7.78 11.53
CA GLU A 510 -1.94 7.20 12.88
C GLU A 510 -1.70 5.69 12.82
N ASP A 511 -2.36 4.96 11.91
CA ASP A 511 -2.19 3.51 11.75
C ASP A 511 -0.76 3.14 11.34
N ILE A 512 -0.13 3.95 10.50
CA ILE A 512 1.26 3.74 10.09
C ILE A 512 2.19 3.94 11.28
N TRP A 513 2.00 5.00 12.06
CA TRP A 513 2.78 5.24 13.28
C TRP A 513 2.57 4.14 14.33
N TYR A 514 1.34 3.66 14.48
CA TYR A 514 1.01 2.55 15.37
C TYR A 514 1.78 1.28 14.98
N LYS A 515 1.76 0.91 13.70
CA LYS A 515 2.53 -0.23 13.16
C LYS A 515 4.03 -0.01 13.30
N LEU A 516 4.52 1.20 13.01
CA LEU A 516 5.93 1.55 13.07
C LEU A 516 6.49 1.43 14.49
N ARG A 517 5.77 1.95 15.50
CA ARG A 517 6.14 1.85 16.92
C ARG A 517 6.38 0.39 17.28
N LYS A 518 5.41 -0.49 17.00
CA LYS A 518 5.50 -1.92 17.29
C LYS A 518 6.69 -2.60 16.60
N ASN A 519 6.94 -2.24 15.34
CA ASN A 519 8.05 -2.81 14.56
C ASN A 519 9.43 -2.40 15.10
N ILE A 520 9.58 -1.15 15.53
CA ILE A 520 10.85 -0.59 16.02
C ILE A 520 11.14 -1.03 17.45
N THR A 521 10.13 -1.08 18.33
CA THR A 521 10.30 -1.50 19.73
C THR A 521 10.44 -3.01 19.91
N GLN A 522 10.50 -3.77 18.81
CA GLN A 522 10.65 -5.23 18.81
C GLN A 522 9.55 -5.94 19.61
N CYS A 523 8.37 -5.34 19.69
CA CYS A 523 7.23 -5.96 20.36
C CYS A 523 6.75 -7.14 19.53
N HIS A 524 7.06 -8.33 20.02
CA HIS A 524 6.60 -9.59 19.43
C HIS A 524 5.07 -9.66 19.46
N SER A 525 4.49 -10.41 18.52
CA SER A 525 3.05 -10.71 18.56
C SER A 525 2.75 -11.57 19.80
N ILE A 526 1.51 -11.47 20.31
CA ILE A 526 1.08 -12.31 21.44
C ILE A 526 1.21 -13.79 21.05
N GLU A 527 0.81 -14.15 19.82
CA GLU A 527 0.97 -15.52 19.27
C GLU A 527 2.41 -16.02 19.31
N SER A 528 3.39 -15.19 18.92
CA SER A 528 4.80 -15.60 18.96
C SER A 528 5.32 -15.85 20.38
N SER A 529 4.72 -15.22 21.40
CA SER A 529 5.10 -15.40 22.80
C SER A 529 4.39 -16.58 23.47
N VAL A 530 3.11 -16.82 23.16
CA VAL A 530 2.30 -17.86 23.83
C VAL A 530 2.12 -19.15 23.01
N GLY A 531 2.41 -19.09 21.71
CA GLY A 531 2.22 -20.17 20.75
C GLY A 531 0.82 -20.22 20.14
N LYS A 532 0.74 -20.67 18.88
CA LYS A 532 -0.48 -20.77 18.07
C LYS A 532 -1.62 -21.53 18.78
N LYS A 533 -1.31 -22.67 19.41
CA LYS A 533 -2.33 -23.50 20.08
C LYS A 533 -3.05 -22.76 21.21
N LYS A 534 -2.32 -22.01 22.04
CA LYS A 534 -2.93 -21.20 23.11
C LYS A 534 -3.81 -20.08 22.55
N VAL A 535 -3.35 -19.42 21.49
CA VAL A 535 -4.15 -18.39 20.79
C VAL A 535 -5.47 -18.98 20.27
N GLU A 536 -5.45 -20.17 19.67
CA GLU A 536 -6.66 -20.85 19.19
C GLU A 536 -7.63 -21.19 20.33
N VAL A 537 -7.13 -21.61 21.50
CA VAL A 537 -7.97 -21.85 22.68
C VAL A 537 -8.59 -20.55 23.20
N VAL A 538 -7.82 -19.46 23.28
CA VAL A 538 -8.35 -18.13 23.66
C VAL A 538 -9.45 -17.69 22.70
N ILE A 539 -9.23 -17.82 21.38
CA ILE A 539 -10.23 -17.48 20.36
C ILE A 539 -11.53 -18.27 20.60
N ALA A 540 -11.43 -19.59 20.79
CA ALA A 540 -12.58 -20.45 21.03
C ALA A 540 -13.34 -20.05 22.31
N LYS A 541 -12.65 -19.73 23.39
CA LYS A 541 -13.26 -19.27 24.66
C LYS A 541 -14.00 -17.95 24.52
N VAL A 542 -13.39 -16.96 23.84
CA VAL A 542 -14.05 -15.67 23.57
C VAL A 542 -15.28 -15.87 22.71
N GLN A 543 -15.18 -16.73 21.70
CA GLN A 543 -16.31 -17.05 20.83
C GLN A 543 -17.48 -17.65 21.61
N MET A 544 -17.26 -18.64 22.48
CA MET A 544 -18.32 -19.20 23.32
C MET A 544 -18.96 -18.12 24.20
N LYS A 545 -18.16 -17.30 24.87
CA LYS A 545 -18.67 -16.19 25.72
C LYS A 545 -19.49 -15.18 24.93
N LEU A 546 -19.14 -14.91 23.67
CA LEU A 546 -19.89 -14.01 22.79
C LEU A 546 -21.21 -14.64 22.34
N GLN A 547 -21.21 -15.93 22.01
CA GLN A 547 -22.42 -16.65 21.58
C GLN A 547 -23.45 -16.78 22.71
N ASP A 548 -22.98 -17.00 23.94
CA ASP A 548 -23.83 -17.19 25.11
C ASP A 548 -24.34 -15.86 25.71
N ASN A 549 -23.85 -14.70 25.23
CA ASN A 549 -24.21 -13.41 25.80
C ASN A 549 -25.38 -12.74 25.07
N GLU A 550 -26.43 -12.40 25.83
CA GLU A 550 -27.65 -11.76 25.30
C GLU A 550 -27.40 -10.42 24.59
N ASN A 551 -26.41 -9.63 25.05
CA ASN A 551 -26.07 -8.35 24.42
C ASN A 551 -25.50 -8.52 23.01
N TYR A 552 -25.11 -9.73 22.66
CA TYR A 552 -24.50 -10.09 21.40
C TYR A 552 -25.45 -10.82 20.46
N THR A 553 -26.56 -11.37 20.98
CA THR A 553 -27.52 -12.16 20.21
C THR A 553 -28.09 -11.41 19.00
N GLU A 554 -28.35 -10.10 19.12
CA GLU A 554 -28.87 -9.30 18.00
C GLU A 554 -27.86 -9.14 16.85
N TYR A 555 -26.56 -9.04 17.16
CA TYR A 555 -25.52 -8.97 16.14
C TYR A 555 -25.26 -10.33 15.47
N PHE A 556 -25.75 -11.42 16.07
CA PHE A 556 -25.46 -12.80 15.66
C PHE A 556 -26.64 -13.61 15.12
N LYS A 557 -27.88 -13.09 15.20
CA LYS A 557 -29.14 -13.78 14.84
C LYS A 557 -29.16 -14.44 13.44
N ASN A 558 -28.38 -13.94 12.47
CA ASN A 558 -28.44 -14.39 11.07
C ASN A 558 -27.10 -14.85 10.46
N ALA A 559 -26.01 -14.98 11.24
CA ALA A 559 -24.65 -15.03 10.69
C ALA A 559 -23.81 -16.27 11.08
N ASN A 560 -24.43 -17.40 11.45
CA ASN A 560 -23.76 -18.44 12.24
C ASN A 560 -22.43 -18.99 11.65
N TYR A 561 -22.32 -19.19 10.32
CA TYR A 561 -21.08 -19.68 9.70
C TYR A 561 -20.04 -18.56 9.43
N GLN A 562 -20.47 -17.42 8.91
CA GLN A 562 -19.57 -16.31 8.59
C GLN A 562 -19.06 -15.59 9.85
N MET A 563 -19.82 -15.64 10.95
CA MET A 563 -19.46 -15.01 12.21
C MET A 563 -18.28 -15.70 12.90
N ASN A 564 -18.25 -17.05 12.90
CA ASN A 564 -17.11 -17.79 13.45
C ASN A 564 -15.81 -17.40 12.73
N LEU A 565 -15.87 -17.29 11.41
CA LEU A 565 -14.75 -16.86 10.60
C LEU A 565 -14.38 -15.39 10.84
N HIS A 566 -15.36 -14.50 11.00
CA HIS A 566 -15.16 -13.08 11.26
C HIS A 566 -14.57 -12.81 12.65
N LEU A 567 -15.11 -13.42 13.70
CA LEU A 567 -14.59 -13.35 15.07
C LEU A 567 -13.18 -13.92 15.15
N HIS A 568 -12.96 -15.09 14.53
CA HIS A 568 -11.62 -15.66 14.42
C HIS A 568 -10.66 -14.68 13.75
N ARG A 569 -11.08 -13.97 12.68
CA ARG A 569 -10.26 -12.95 12.01
C ARG A 569 -9.98 -11.73 12.89
N ILE A 570 -10.97 -11.21 13.62
CA ILE A 570 -10.77 -10.06 14.53
C ILE A 570 -9.82 -10.43 15.68
N ILE A 571 -10.04 -11.57 16.31
CA ILE A 571 -9.19 -11.99 17.44
C ILE A 571 -7.79 -12.38 16.92
N ALA A 572 -7.69 -13.00 15.74
CA ALA A 572 -6.42 -13.23 15.07
C ALA A 572 -5.71 -11.91 14.73
N PHE A 573 -6.43 -10.88 14.28
CA PHE A 573 -5.88 -9.55 14.05
C PHE A 573 -5.22 -8.99 15.33
N ILE A 574 -5.87 -9.13 16.49
CA ILE A 574 -5.33 -8.68 17.79
C ILE A 574 -4.14 -9.54 18.22
N LEU A 575 -4.28 -10.87 18.25
CA LEU A 575 -3.31 -11.77 18.86
C LEU A 575 -2.12 -12.11 17.95
N LYS A 576 -2.33 -12.14 16.63
CA LYS A 576 -1.32 -12.53 15.63
C LYS A 576 -0.60 -11.36 14.98
N ASP A 577 -0.96 -10.12 15.34
CA ASP A 577 -0.40 -8.92 14.72
C ASP A 577 -0.60 -8.85 13.21
N GLN A 578 -1.77 -9.30 12.72
CA GLN A 578 -2.08 -9.31 11.29
C GLN A 578 -2.76 -8.00 10.91
N HIS A 579 -2.06 -7.07 10.26
CA HIS A 579 -2.62 -5.75 9.91
C HIS A 579 -3.24 -5.67 8.51
N ILE A 580 -4.10 -6.63 8.19
CA ILE A 580 -4.78 -6.71 6.89
C ILE A 580 -5.78 -5.55 6.72
N TYR A 581 -6.44 -5.17 7.82
CA TYR A 581 -7.37 -4.04 7.88
C TYR A 581 -6.73 -2.87 8.62
N ASN A 582 -6.92 -1.67 8.10
CA ASN A 582 -6.60 -0.44 8.81
C ASN A 582 -7.84 0.09 9.55
N SER A 583 -7.69 1.17 10.31
CA SER A 583 -8.78 1.79 11.07
C SER A 583 -9.94 2.22 10.18
N ASN A 584 -9.66 2.76 9.00
CA ASN A 584 -10.69 3.17 8.05
C ASN A 584 -11.46 1.95 7.49
N ASP A 585 -10.78 0.84 7.20
CA ASP A 585 -11.43 -0.42 6.80
C ASP A 585 -12.34 -0.96 7.91
N LEU A 586 -11.83 -0.99 9.14
CA LEU A 586 -12.61 -1.46 10.29
C LEU A 586 -13.85 -0.60 10.50
N LYS A 587 -13.73 0.72 10.28
CA LYS A 587 -14.87 1.64 10.32
C LYS A 587 -15.90 1.32 9.26
N VAL A 588 -15.50 1.09 8.02
CA VAL A 588 -16.42 0.69 6.94
C VAL A 588 -17.11 -0.64 7.28
N ILE A 589 -16.34 -1.65 7.70
CA ILE A 589 -16.82 -3.00 8.00
C ILE A 589 -17.86 -2.98 9.13
N HIS A 590 -17.65 -2.18 10.17
CA HIS A 590 -18.51 -2.15 11.36
C HIS A 590 -19.60 -1.07 11.32
N GLN A 591 -19.59 -0.16 10.33
CA GLN A 591 -20.56 0.95 10.22
C GLN A 591 -22.01 0.47 10.17
N SER A 592 -22.26 -0.67 9.52
CA SER A 592 -23.61 -1.26 9.39
C SER A 592 -24.07 -1.95 10.68
N VAL A 593 -23.14 -2.43 11.50
CA VAL A 593 -23.38 -3.19 12.72
C VAL A 593 -23.70 -2.27 13.90
N LYS A 594 -23.16 -1.04 13.91
CA LYS A 594 -23.39 -0.02 14.96
C LYS A 594 -23.10 -0.52 16.37
N ILE A 595 -21.90 -1.08 16.55
CA ILE A 595 -21.45 -1.60 17.84
C ILE A 595 -21.32 -0.43 18.82
N ARG A 596 -22.03 -0.52 19.95
CA ARG A 596 -21.90 0.46 21.03
C ARG A 596 -20.60 0.25 21.79
N GLU A 597 -20.06 1.33 22.36
CA GLU A 597 -18.87 1.29 23.20
C GLU A 597 -18.99 0.31 24.38
N SER A 598 -20.16 0.23 25.02
CA SER A 598 -20.41 -0.72 26.11
C SER A 598 -20.32 -2.18 25.65
N THR A 599 -20.88 -2.49 24.49
CA THR A 599 -20.78 -3.82 23.87
C THR A 599 -19.31 -4.13 23.57
N PHE A 600 -18.58 -3.21 22.92
CA PHE A 600 -17.16 -3.42 22.63
C PHE A 600 -16.32 -3.65 23.90
N ASN A 601 -16.55 -2.86 24.96
CA ASN A 601 -15.85 -3.04 26.23
C ASN A 601 -16.13 -4.44 26.84
N LEU A 602 -17.33 -4.98 26.67
CA LEU A 602 -17.66 -6.34 27.09
C LEU A 602 -16.87 -7.39 26.29
N PHE A 603 -16.66 -7.19 24.98
CA PHE A 603 -15.77 -8.05 24.19
C PHE A 603 -14.33 -8.02 24.73
N VAL A 604 -13.82 -6.83 25.06
CA VAL A 604 -12.46 -6.68 25.64
C VAL A 604 -12.37 -7.42 26.97
N GLN A 605 -13.41 -7.36 27.81
CA GLN A 605 -13.46 -8.14 29.06
C GLN A 605 -13.48 -9.64 28.81
N PHE A 606 -14.23 -10.13 27.81
CA PHE A 606 -14.21 -11.55 27.46
C PHE A 606 -12.84 -12.02 26.97
N LEU A 607 -12.17 -11.22 26.15
CA LEU A 607 -10.81 -11.48 25.71
C LEU A 607 -9.84 -11.56 26.89
N LYS A 608 -9.89 -10.56 27.77
CA LYS A 608 -9.08 -10.52 29.00
C LYS A 608 -9.27 -11.77 29.85
N ASN A 609 -10.52 -12.11 30.15
CA ASN A 609 -10.83 -13.28 31.00
C ASN A 609 -10.37 -14.58 30.34
N ALA A 610 -10.57 -14.74 29.03
CA ALA A 610 -10.09 -15.92 28.29
C ALA A 610 -8.55 -16.02 28.32
N MET A 611 -7.83 -14.92 28.18
CA MET A 611 -6.37 -14.90 28.28
C MET A 611 -5.88 -15.22 29.71
N GLN A 612 -6.57 -14.72 30.74
CA GLN A 612 -6.26 -15.04 32.15
C GLN A 612 -6.47 -16.52 32.46
N GLU A 613 -7.56 -17.12 31.99
CA GLU A 613 -7.83 -18.55 32.15
C GLU A 613 -6.76 -19.44 31.49
N GLU A 614 -6.17 -18.99 30.38
CA GLU A 614 -5.06 -19.70 29.71
C GLU A 614 -3.67 -19.39 30.30
N ALA A 615 -3.66 -18.74 31.47
CA ALA A 615 -2.47 -18.32 32.20
C ALA A 615 -1.50 -17.50 31.34
N ILE A 616 -2.03 -16.62 30.48
CA ILE A 616 -1.22 -15.68 29.71
C ILE A 616 -0.75 -14.54 30.63
N CYS A 617 0.52 -14.16 30.49
CA CYS A 617 1.12 -13.11 31.31
C CYS A 617 0.37 -11.78 31.22
N SER A 618 0.27 -11.06 32.33
CA SER A 618 -0.43 -9.78 32.45
C SER A 618 0.08 -8.71 31.46
N SER A 619 1.37 -8.72 31.12
CA SER A 619 1.94 -7.79 30.13
C SER A 619 1.38 -8.01 28.72
N LEU A 620 1.16 -9.27 28.31
CA LEU A 620 0.57 -9.61 27.01
C LEU A 620 -0.94 -9.35 26.99
N ILE A 621 -1.61 -9.47 28.13
CA ILE A 621 -3.01 -9.07 28.29
C ILE A 621 -3.14 -7.55 28.12
N ALA A 622 -2.27 -6.77 28.78
CA ALA A 622 -2.24 -5.31 28.63
C ALA A 622 -1.96 -4.90 27.17
N GLN A 623 -1.09 -5.63 26.47
CA GLN A 623 -0.84 -5.44 25.04
C GLN A 623 -2.11 -5.68 24.19
N ALA A 624 -2.88 -6.72 24.48
CA ALA A 624 -4.15 -6.98 23.80
C ALA A 624 -5.18 -5.86 24.05
N GLU A 625 -5.27 -5.38 25.30
CA GLU A 625 -6.13 -4.27 25.69
C GLU A 625 -5.72 -2.96 24.98
N GLU A 626 -4.42 -2.67 24.87
CA GLU A 626 -3.89 -1.52 24.11
C GLU A 626 -4.32 -1.58 22.64
N ILE A 627 -4.19 -2.75 21.99
CA ILE A 627 -4.63 -2.95 20.61
C ILE A 627 -6.13 -2.69 20.46
N CYS A 628 -6.95 -3.26 21.35
CA CYS A 628 -8.40 -3.05 21.34
C CYS A 628 -8.76 -1.57 21.52
N ASN A 629 -8.12 -0.89 22.47
CA ASN A 629 -8.36 0.52 22.75
C ASN A 629 -7.97 1.42 21.58
N TYR A 630 -6.90 1.08 20.86
CA TYR A 630 -6.49 1.80 19.66
C TYR A 630 -7.58 1.77 18.58
N TYR A 631 -8.11 0.58 18.25
CA TYR A 631 -9.13 0.43 17.19
C TYR A 631 -10.56 0.71 17.63
N LYS A 632 -10.79 0.98 18.92
CA LYS A 632 -12.12 1.20 19.50
C LYS A 632 -12.92 2.28 18.78
N LYS A 633 -12.31 3.42 18.47
CA LYS A 633 -12.94 4.54 17.76
C LYS A 633 -13.34 4.20 16.32
N SER A 634 -12.68 3.22 15.74
CA SER A 634 -12.96 2.75 14.38
C SER A 634 -14.10 1.74 14.36
N ILE A 635 -14.26 0.95 15.43
CA ILE A 635 -15.28 -0.10 15.52
C ILE A 635 -16.59 0.42 16.10
N CYS A 636 -16.53 1.33 17.08
CA CYS A 636 -17.70 1.84 17.78
C CYS A 636 -18.35 3.01 17.05
N THR A 637 -19.68 3.12 17.16
CA THR A 637 -20.48 4.26 16.66
C THR A 637 -21.09 5.08 17.78
#